data_AF-A0AAU8JB16-F1
#
_entry.id   AF-A0AAU8JB16-F1
#
_cell.length_a   1.000
_cell.length_b   1.000
_cell.length_c   1.000
_cell.angle_alpha   90.00
_cell.angle_beta   90.00
_cell.angle_gamma   90.00
#
_symmetry.space_group_name_H-M   'P 1'
#
loop_
_entity.id
_entity.type
_entity.pdbx_description
1 polymer ?
#
loop_
_entity_poly.entity_id
_entity_poly.type
_entity_poly.pdbx_seq_one_letter_code
_entity_poly.pdbx_strand_id
1 'polypeptide(L)'
;MTRNREIPDRWHPSQGSDSDAKEQFLSRSLEPLPSAFGSSVGASATDGSLKLQSEFNENPRDSRLSKSQNWNSDHQIVDRRSRELKQSSHQPMEWAVRLLKRWEIWILVTMAVSGGLGAGSLMMLLKLPDTPTCNYHFFWFKPSASEQLYCAGQLANQKTINGLLEAIAIASDLPKDHPLRKQIDQNIETWAEQLLDLAEESFHAGDITEAISTARQIPRDTSAASLVDERIKKWESIWQEAKDYYKAAEEAMEKEKWRDAFFAAQKLQFVENRYWQTKQFDALFTLIETTRESAKTLDKARDLADTGEIKNLLEAVRIVGTFDEKSKLYKAARSLKNKFAEQMMEMAKASLERQDWQDAIYIARQIPADSPLKNEAVDFVDLTRAKSLADRGTLSAIQDAISKAQQIGAGRPMYAEAQRLIMTWQQDIQDLAYLEKARQQAQLGSAQDLRMAISQAQLVGRSNSYWDEAQDNINRWQNLIEVQEDRPFLMQAQDLAKFGDRLSLQAAIDTAQQIRPGRELYQEAQDKIDAWRGEIQRQEDQPVLDQAWKLAKAGNLQLAIAQAEKISPGRILYQEAQSAIFAWKTEIRDQESIQQANLMANGATNPATLLKAIETINQVSMVSPLRSQADNSINEWSTQLYNMAQDEAQYDLLRAIDIAQTIPFYAANYQVVQRQVEDWKRIVAPPPKTPVPEGNNQNSPANNQPPSGENIPSNSQGTNQPLEPFIEPVTR
;
A
#
# COMPACT_ATOMS: atom_id res chain seq x y z
N MET A 1 -22.51 7.68 13.96
CA MET A 1 -22.38 8.99 13.28
C MET A 1 -22.83 8.82 11.84
N THR A 2 -23.73 9.67 11.35
CA THR A 2 -24.37 9.57 10.02
C THR A 2 -24.13 10.84 9.21
N ARG A 3 -23.66 10.69 7.97
CA ARG A 3 -23.82 11.60 6.80
C ARG A 3 -23.29 10.83 5.58
N ASN A 4 -24.17 10.36 4.69
CA ASN A 4 -24.80 11.07 3.57
C ASN A 4 -23.87 11.39 2.40
N ARG A 5 -24.25 10.83 1.25
CA ARG A 5 -23.77 11.11 -0.11
C ARG A 5 -23.81 12.60 -0.46
N GLU A 6 -22.89 13.00 -1.33
CA GLU A 6 -23.17 13.99 -2.38
C GLU A 6 -22.72 13.44 -3.75
N ILE A 7 -23.48 13.77 -4.79
CA ILE A 7 -23.18 13.52 -6.21
C ILE A 7 -23.29 14.86 -6.92
N PRO A 8 -22.35 15.26 -7.78
CA PRO A 8 -22.55 16.30 -8.78
C PRO A 8 -22.78 15.71 -10.18
N ASP A 9 -23.65 16.34 -10.98
CA ASP A 9 -24.07 15.89 -12.31
C ASP A 9 -23.98 17.06 -13.33
N ARG A 10 -23.44 16.78 -14.54
CA ARG A 10 -23.41 17.65 -15.77
C ARG A 10 -22.51 18.90 -15.70
N TRP A 11 -22.02 19.49 -16.79
CA TRP A 11 -22.25 19.36 -18.26
C TRP A 11 -20.92 19.01 -18.99
N HIS A 12 -20.68 19.04 -20.32
CA HIS A 12 -21.32 19.56 -21.54
C HIS A 12 -20.90 18.67 -22.77
N PRO A 13 -21.63 18.63 -23.90
CA PRO A 13 -21.31 17.76 -25.05
C PRO A 13 -20.57 18.47 -26.20
N SER A 14 -19.86 17.71 -27.04
CA SER A 14 -19.36 18.15 -28.35
C SER A 14 -19.78 17.18 -29.46
N GLN A 15 -20.34 17.72 -30.54
CA GLN A 15 -20.74 16.97 -31.73
C GLN A 15 -19.52 16.49 -32.53
N GLY A 16 -19.70 15.38 -33.26
CA GLY A 16 -18.74 14.84 -34.21
C GLY A 16 -19.38 13.72 -35.02
N SER A 17 -20.14 14.08 -36.06
CA SER A 17 -20.67 13.12 -37.02
C SER A 17 -19.59 12.69 -38.00
N ASP A 18 -19.52 11.40 -38.30
CA ASP A 18 -19.40 10.98 -39.70
C ASP A 18 -20.02 9.58 -39.88
N SER A 19 -20.61 9.38 -41.06
CA SER A 19 -21.53 8.29 -41.37
C SER A 19 -20.93 7.27 -42.36
N ASP A 20 -21.39 6.03 -42.23
CA ASP A 20 -21.55 5.02 -43.29
C ASP A 20 -20.39 4.70 -44.24
N ALA A 21 -19.92 3.44 -44.18
CA ALA A 21 -20.06 2.54 -45.34
C ALA A 21 -19.70 1.06 -45.05
N LYS A 22 -20.51 0.16 -45.63
CA LYS A 22 -20.22 -1.26 -45.97
C LYS A 22 -20.14 -2.30 -44.84
N GLU A 23 -21.30 -2.86 -44.52
CA GLU A 23 -21.41 -4.33 -44.49
C GLU A 23 -21.38 -4.89 -45.92
N GLN A 24 -20.68 -6.02 -46.12
CA GLN A 24 -21.21 -7.19 -46.86
C GLN A 24 -20.25 -8.38 -46.85
N PHE A 25 -20.86 -9.58 -46.88
CA PHE A 25 -20.37 -10.89 -47.34
C PHE A 25 -19.95 -11.99 -46.34
N LEU A 26 -20.80 -13.05 -46.38
CA LEU A 26 -20.52 -14.49 -46.30
C LEU A 26 -20.45 -15.15 -44.92
N SER A 27 -21.64 -15.50 -44.45
CA SER A 27 -21.91 -16.81 -43.85
C SER A 27 -21.35 -17.97 -44.68
N ARG A 28 -20.66 -18.92 -44.02
CA ARG A 28 -20.52 -20.29 -44.53
C ARG A 28 -20.44 -21.30 -43.38
N SER A 29 -21.49 -22.09 -43.24
CA SER A 29 -21.60 -23.25 -42.36
C SER A 29 -20.73 -24.42 -42.83
N LEU A 30 -20.22 -25.23 -41.89
CA LEU A 30 -20.02 -26.67 -42.07
C LEU A 30 -19.84 -27.37 -40.71
N GLU A 31 -20.57 -28.48 -40.54
CA GLU A 31 -20.62 -29.35 -39.36
C GLU A 31 -19.52 -30.45 -39.40
N PRO A 32 -19.32 -31.21 -38.30
CA PRO A 32 -18.12 -32.06 -38.11
C PRO A 32 -18.28 -33.51 -38.55
N LEU A 33 -17.16 -34.24 -38.67
CA LEU A 33 -17.11 -35.70 -38.74
C LEU A 33 -15.95 -36.29 -37.89
N PRO A 34 -16.00 -37.58 -37.48
CA PRO A 34 -15.36 -38.03 -36.24
C PRO A 34 -14.18 -39.02 -36.38
N SER A 35 -13.61 -39.32 -35.21
CA SER A 35 -12.65 -40.37 -34.82
C SER A 35 -12.53 -41.67 -35.64
N ALA A 36 -11.29 -42.17 -35.81
CA ALA A 36 -10.97 -43.60 -35.75
C ALA A 36 -9.46 -43.91 -35.51
N PHE A 37 -9.19 -44.72 -34.46
CA PHE A 37 -8.17 -45.79 -34.31
C PHE A 37 -6.67 -45.63 -34.70
N GLY A 38 -5.78 -46.18 -33.86
CA GLY A 38 -4.39 -46.50 -34.23
C GLY A 38 -3.42 -46.82 -33.07
N SER A 39 -3.61 -47.91 -32.33
CA SER A 39 -2.69 -48.34 -31.26
C SER A 39 -1.46 -49.09 -31.79
N SER A 40 -0.28 -48.93 -31.17
CA SER A 40 0.56 -50.01 -30.58
C SER A 40 2.05 -49.64 -30.37
N VAL A 41 2.62 -50.16 -29.25
CA VAL A 41 3.95 -50.79 -29.05
C VAL A 41 5.13 -50.32 -29.94
N GLY A 42 6.35 -50.04 -29.46
CA GLY A 42 7.03 -50.39 -28.20
C GLY A 42 8.31 -51.22 -28.47
N ALA A 43 9.32 -51.06 -27.58
CA ALA A 43 10.61 -51.79 -27.53
C ALA A 43 11.83 -51.31 -28.37
N SER A 44 12.85 -50.94 -27.59
CA SER A 44 14.32 -50.95 -27.77
C SER A 44 14.96 -51.86 -28.84
N ALA A 45 16.11 -51.43 -29.40
CA ALA A 45 17.46 -51.95 -29.09
C ALA A 45 18.53 -51.76 -30.21
N THR A 46 19.67 -51.20 -29.83
CA THR A 46 21.08 -51.49 -30.23
C THR A 46 21.48 -51.97 -31.65
N ASP A 47 22.36 -51.16 -32.26
CA ASP A 47 23.71 -51.51 -32.77
C ASP A 47 23.92 -52.35 -34.07
N GLY A 48 25.06 -52.15 -34.75
CA GLY A 48 25.55 -52.91 -35.92
C GLY A 48 24.96 -52.49 -37.29
N SER A 49 25.46 -51.49 -38.03
CA SER A 49 26.79 -51.33 -38.67
C SER A 49 26.98 -52.10 -40.01
N LEU A 50 27.47 -51.35 -41.03
CA LEU A 50 28.22 -51.73 -42.25
C LEU A 50 27.55 -51.69 -43.65
N LYS A 51 28.01 -50.69 -44.44
CA LYS A 51 28.58 -50.79 -45.82
C LYS A 51 27.63 -50.97 -47.04
N LEU A 52 27.91 -50.44 -48.24
CA LEU A 52 29.01 -49.58 -48.77
C LEU A 52 28.63 -48.89 -50.11
N GLN A 53 29.24 -47.71 -50.37
CA GLN A 53 29.62 -47.12 -51.69
C GLN A 53 28.54 -46.86 -52.77
N SER A 54 28.67 -45.88 -53.66
CA SER A 54 29.79 -45.00 -54.07
C SER A 54 29.34 -43.51 -54.11
N GLU A 55 30.18 -42.45 -54.16
CA GLU A 55 31.23 -42.15 -55.16
C GLU A 55 32.32 -41.16 -54.71
N PHE A 56 33.50 -41.32 -55.33
CA PHE A 56 34.61 -40.38 -55.59
C PHE A 56 35.38 -39.64 -54.46
N ASN A 57 36.45 -40.32 -54.05
CA ASN A 57 37.77 -39.82 -53.60
C ASN A 57 38.47 -38.93 -54.69
N GLU A 58 39.64 -38.27 -54.50
CA GLU A 58 40.72 -38.48 -53.54
C GLU A 58 41.61 -37.23 -53.22
N ASN A 59 42.48 -37.42 -52.23
CA ASN A 59 43.56 -36.59 -51.66
C ASN A 59 44.82 -36.55 -52.60
N PRO A 60 46.09 -36.25 -52.18
CA PRO A 60 46.65 -35.33 -51.17
C PRO A 60 47.88 -34.48 -51.64
N ARG A 61 48.38 -33.60 -50.75
CA ARG A 61 49.79 -33.18 -50.49
C ARG A 61 50.78 -32.70 -51.58
N ASP A 62 51.35 -31.54 -51.24
CA ASP A 62 52.77 -31.10 -51.34
C ASP A 62 53.39 -30.53 -52.63
N SER A 63 53.92 -29.31 -52.43
CA SER A 63 55.18 -28.73 -52.94
C SER A 63 55.18 -27.75 -54.14
N ARG A 64 55.54 -26.50 -53.78
CA ARG A 64 56.38 -25.50 -54.49
C ARG A 64 55.83 -24.72 -55.72
N LEU A 65 56.20 -23.42 -55.71
CA LEU A 65 56.31 -22.46 -56.84
C LEU A 65 54.95 -22.07 -57.49
N SER A 66 54.48 -20.81 -57.44
CA SER A 66 55.24 -19.57 -57.59
C SER A 66 54.36 -18.30 -57.45
N LYS A 67 55.01 -17.15 -57.21
CA LYS A 67 54.61 -15.77 -57.57
C LYS A 67 53.13 -15.33 -57.38
N SER A 68 52.85 -14.79 -56.19
CA SER A 68 52.30 -13.41 -56.03
C SER A 68 52.19 -12.98 -54.56
N GLN A 69 53.31 -12.96 -53.83
CA GLN A 69 53.36 -12.32 -52.51
C GLN A 69 53.56 -10.80 -52.64
N ASN A 70 52.71 -10.02 -51.96
CA ASN A 70 53.08 -8.70 -51.45
C ASN A 70 52.24 -8.39 -50.19
N TRP A 71 52.76 -7.51 -49.33
CA TRP A 71 52.30 -7.25 -47.96
C TRP A 71 52.66 -8.33 -46.92
N ASN A 72 53.97 -8.43 -46.63
CA ASN A 72 54.44 -8.92 -45.34
C ASN A 72 54.13 -7.91 -44.23
N SER A 73 53.81 -8.39 -43.03
CA SER A 73 53.87 -7.64 -41.79
C SER A 73 54.77 -8.39 -40.81
N ASP A 74 56.03 -7.99 -40.76
CA ASP A 74 56.99 -8.45 -39.76
C ASP A 74 58.04 -7.34 -39.61
N HIS A 75 58.22 -6.81 -38.40
CA HIS A 75 59.45 -6.15 -37.93
C HIS A 75 59.31 -5.70 -36.46
N GLN A 76 60.03 -6.43 -35.61
CA GLN A 76 60.95 -5.92 -34.58
C GLN A 76 60.87 -4.46 -34.07
N ILE A 77 60.89 -4.40 -32.73
CA ILE A 77 61.61 -3.45 -31.86
C ILE A 77 60.93 -2.09 -31.56
N VAL A 78 61.00 -1.76 -30.28
CA VAL A 78 60.35 -0.64 -29.60
C VAL A 78 60.92 0.72 -30.02
N ASP A 79 60.01 1.67 -30.24
CA ASP A 79 60.29 3.08 -30.53
C ASP A 79 61.02 3.80 -29.37
N ARG A 80 62.05 4.59 -29.69
CA ARG A 80 62.67 5.54 -28.75
C ARG A 80 62.76 6.93 -29.37
N ARG A 81 61.93 7.82 -28.82
CA ARG A 81 61.64 9.16 -29.31
C ARG A 81 62.73 10.20 -29.02
N SER A 82 63.47 10.67 -30.04
CA SER A 82 64.03 12.04 -30.02
C SER A 82 64.43 12.58 -31.41
N ARG A 83 63.60 13.51 -31.89
CA ARG A 83 63.85 14.74 -32.68
C ARG A 83 65.14 14.89 -33.53
N GLU A 84 64.87 15.32 -34.76
CA GLU A 84 65.71 15.96 -35.79
C GLU A 84 67.01 16.65 -35.36
N LEU A 85 68.04 16.56 -36.22
CA LEU A 85 68.65 17.74 -36.88
C LEU A 85 69.52 17.35 -38.09
N LYS A 86 69.20 17.96 -39.26
CA LYS A 86 69.99 18.11 -40.51
C LYS A 86 71.04 17.05 -40.91
N GLN A 87 70.72 16.34 -41.99
CA GLN A 87 71.66 15.67 -42.89
C GLN A 87 72.21 16.68 -43.94
N SER A 88 73.49 16.58 -44.33
CA SER A 88 73.99 17.17 -45.58
C SER A 88 74.67 16.12 -46.44
N SER A 89 74.25 16.00 -47.69
CA SER A 89 74.80 15.07 -48.68
C SER A 89 76.06 15.62 -49.36
N HIS A 90 77.11 14.80 -49.51
CA HIS A 90 78.26 15.14 -50.35
C HIS A 90 78.54 14.05 -51.39
N GLN A 91 78.92 14.51 -52.58
CA GLN A 91 79.07 13.72 -53.81
C GLN A 91 80.49 13.14 -53.95
N PRO A 92 80.68 12.08 -54.75
CA PRO A 92 82.02 11.66 -55.15
C PRO A 92 82.70 12.79 -55.94
N MET A 93 83.94 13.09 -55.56
CA MET A 93 84.58 14.36 -55.86
C MET A 93 85.75 14.15 -56.85
N GLU A 94 85.50 14.41 -58.13
CA GLU A 94 86.37 14.13 -59.31
C GLU A 94 87.76 14.81 -59.32
N TRP A 95 88.13 15.59 -58.30
CA TRP A 95 89.43 16.27 -58.21
C TRP A 95 90.59 15.33 -57.83
N ALA A 96 90.31 14.20 -57.16
CA ALA A 96 91.33 13.31 -56.59
C ALA A 96 92.29 12.71 -57.65
N VAL A 97 91.82 12.50 -58.88
CA VAL A 97 92.62 11.90 -59.97
C VAL A 97 93.62 12.89 -60.58
N ARG A 98 93.45 14.21 -60.39
CA ARG A 98 94.39 15.23 -60.89
C ARG A 98 95.52 15.56 -59.90
N LEU A 99 95.37 15.26 -58.61
CA LEU A 99 96.40 15.52 -57.60
C LEU A 99 97.59 14.54 -57.70
N LEU A 100 97.32 13.29 -58.11
CA LEU A 100 98.29 12.19 -58.18
C LEU A 100 99.33 12.28 -59.32
N LYS A 101 99.35 13.38 -60.10
CA LYS A 101 100.30 13.59 -61.23
C LYS A 101 101.36 14.68 -60.99
N ARG A 102 101.43 15.28 -59.79
CA ARG A 102 102.45 16.28 -59.42
C ARG A 102 103.58 15.66 -58.59
N TRP A 103 104.79 15.62 -59.13
CA TRP A 103 105.97 15.01 -58.50
C TRP A 103 106.44 15.74 -57.23
N GLU A 104 106.19 17.05 -57.11
CA GLU A 104 106.58 17.85 -55.93
C GLU A 104 105.89 17.41 -54.62
N ILE A 105 104.72 16.74 -54.69
CA ILE A 105 103.99 16.27 -53.50
C ILE A 105 104.79 15.17 -52.77
N TRP A 106 105.53 14.33 -53.49
CA TRP A 106 106.28 13.22 -52.91
C TRP A 106 107.44 13.68 -52.01
N ILE A 107 107.99 14.88 -52.24
CA ILE A 107 109.08 15.46 -51.44
C ILE A 107 108.56 15.88 -50.04
N LEU A 108 107.34 16.43 -49.95
CA LEU A 108 106.73 16.76 -48.66
C LEU A 108 106.34 15.50 -47.86
N VAL A 109 105.89 14.43 -48.55
CA VAL A 109 105.57 13.15 -47.89
C VAL A 109 106.81 12.50 -47.27
N THR A 110 107.96 12.48 -47.96
CA THR A 110 109.20 11.92 -47.38
C THR A 110 109.71 12.72 -46.18
N MET A 111 109.56 14.05 -46.19
CA MET A 111 109.93 14.89 -45.04
C MET A 111 109.01 14.65 -43.82
N ALA A 112 107.70 14.47 -44.04
CA ALA A 112 106.74 14.16 -42.98
C ALA A 112 106.96 12.78 -42.34
N VAL A 113 107.24 11.75 -43.14
CA VAL A 113 107.55 10.40 -42.65
C VAL A 113 108.84 10.39 -41.80
N SER A 114 109.83 11.21 -42.18
CA SER A 114 111.09 11.33 -41.43
C SER A 114 110.92 12.00 -40.06
N GLY A 115 110.04 13.01 -39.96
CA GLY A 115 109.74 13.71 -38.71
C GLY A 115 108.87 12.90 -37.73
N GLY A 116 107.93 12.09 -38.24
CA GLY A 116 106.98 11.34 -37.41
C GLY A 116 107.62 10.28 -36.51
N LEU A 117 108.72 9.65 -36.94
CA LEU A 117 109.41 8.61 -36.18
C LEU A 117 110.11 9.14 -34.91
N GLY A 118 110.55 10.41 -34.91
CA GLY A 118 111.18 11.02 -33.74
C GLY A 118 110.20 11.23 -32.58
N ALA A 119 109.05 11.85 -32.85
CA ALA A 119 108.05 12.18 -31.83
C ALA A 119 107.36 10.94 -31.24
N GLY A 120 107.12 9.90 -32.04
CA GLY A 120 106.53 8.65 -31.56
C GLY A 120 107.38 7.94 -30.51
N SER A 121 108.71 7.98 -30.63
CA SER A 121 109.63 7.32 -29.69
C SER A 121 109.60 7.93 -28.28
N LEU A 122 109.50 9.26 -28.17
CA LEU A 122 109.47 9.96 -26.89
C LEU A 122 108.13 9.75 -26.15
N MET A 123 107.02 9.65 -26.91
CA MET A 123 105.69 9.40 -26.35
C MET A 123 105.53 7.96 -25.87
N MET A 124 106.28 7.01 -26.45
CA MET A 124 106.31 5.60 -26.00
C MET A 124 107.13 5.39 -24.72
N LEU A 125 108.08 6.27 -24.42
CA LEU A 125 108.89 6.25 -23.18
C LEU A 125 108.21 6.92 -21.97
N LEU A 126 107.24 7.81 -22.20
CA LEU A 126 106.43 8.45 -21.15
C LEU A 126 105.10 7.72 -20.87
N LYS A 127 104.80 6.65 -21.62
CA LYS A 127 103.66 5.79 -21.31
C LYS A 127 104.05 4.82 -20.19
N LEU A 128 103.64 5.16 -18.96
CA LEU A 128 103.54 4.17 -17.88
C LEU A 128 102.79 2.94 -18.43
N PRO A 129 103.27 1.70 -18.18
CA PRO A 129 102.63 0.52 -18.72
C PRO A 129 101.19 0.43 -18.20
N ASP A 130 100.24 0.38 -19.12
CA ASP A 130 98.85 0.03 -18.79
C ASP A 130 98.85 -1.36 -18.12
N THR A 131 98.02 -1.53 -17.09
CA THR A 131 97.94 -2.74 -16.26
C THR A 131 97.71 -4.00 -17.11
N PRO A 132 98.19 -5.19 -16.68
CA PRO A 132 98.05 -6.41 -17.46
C PRO A 132 96.59 -6.65 -17.87
N THR A 133 96.37 -6.87 -19.16
CA THR A 133 95.06 -7.19 -19.72
C THR A 133 94.59 -8.52 -19.16
N CYS A 134 93.70 -8.48 -18.18
CA CYS A 134 93.09 -9.65 -17.53
C CYS A 134 92.15 -10.41 -18.48
N ASN A 135 92.73 -11.09 -19.48
CA ASN A 135 92.03 -11.92 -20.45
C ASN A 135 92.17 -13.39 -20.05
N TYR A 136 91.28 -13.85 -19.19
CA TYR A 136 91.24 -15.21 -18.62
C TYR A 136 91.03 -16.32 -19.67
N HIS A 137 90.44 -16.01 -20.83
CA HIS A 137 89.91 -17.01 -21.76
C HIS A 137 90.97 -17.80 -22.58
N PHE A 138 92.27 -17.55 -22.41
CA PHE A 138 93.32 -18.10 -23.29
C PHE A 138 94.54 -18.75 -22.59
N PHE A 139 94.57 -18.88 -21.26
CA PHE A 139 95.74 -19.40 -20.55
C PHE A 139 95.61 -20.88 -20.14
N TRP A 140 96.45 -21.73 -20.72
CA TRP A 140 96.55 -23.17 -20.41
C TRP A 140 97.32 -23.49 -19.12
N PHE A 141 98.02 -22.51 -18.56
CA PHE A 141 98.58 -22.55 -17.20
C PHE A 141 97.83 -21.56 -16.32
N LYS A 142 97.28 -22.00 -15.18
CA LYS A 142 96.62 -21.08 -14.23
C LYS A 142 97.65 -20.04 -13.74
N PRO A 143 97.38 -18.72 -13.85
CA PRO A 143 98.29 -17.69 -13.37
C PRO A 143 98.42 -17.72 -11.83
N SER A 144 99.36 -16.96 -11.27
CA SER A 144 99.58 -16.97 -9.81
C SER A 144 98.33 -16.54 -9.04
N ALA A 145 98.09 -17.08 -7.83
CA ALA A 145 96.89 -16.75 -7.06
C ALA A 145 96.75 -15.24 -6.75
N SER A 146 97.88 -14.54 -6.57
CA SER A 146 97.92 -13.08 -6.45
C SER A 146 97.46 -12.34 -7.71
N GLU A 147 97.78 -12.87 -8.89
CA GLU A 147 97.42 -12.30 -10.20
C GLU A 147 95.96 -12.61 -10.55
N GLN A 148 95.47 -13.80 -10.20
CA GLN A 148 94.05 -14.15 -10.25
C GLN A 148 93.21 -13.20 -9.38
N LEU A 149 93.62 -12.98 -8.12
CA LEU A 149 92.91 -12.08 -7.20
C LEU A 149 93.00 -10.60 -7.62
N TYR A 150 94.12 -10.16 -8.19
CA TYR A 150 94.24 -8.83 -8.77
C TYR A 150 93.28 -8.63 -9.96
N CYS A 151 93.23 -9.60 -10.87
CA CYS A 151 92.31 -9.57 -12.02
C CYS A 151 90.84 -9.67 -11.60
N ALA A 152 90.50 -10.52 -10.64
CA ALA A 152 89.16 -10.58 -10.06
C ALA A 152 88.76 -9.24 -9.42
N GLY A 153 89.68 -8.60 -8.66
CA GLY A 153 89.46 -7.25 -8.13
C GLY A 153 89.20 -6.20 -9.21
N GLN A 154 89.89 -6.27 -10.35
CA GLN A 154 89.68 -5.36 -11.47
C GLN A 154 88.38 -5.62 -12.24
N LEU A 155 87.92 -6.86 -12.33
CA LEU A 155 86.60 -7.21 -12.88
C LEU A 155 85.47 -6.74 -11.94
N ALA A 156 85.61 -6.95 -10.63
CA ALA A 156 84.68 -6.44 -9.62
C ALA A 156 84.62 -4.90 -9.60
N ASN A 157 85.76 -4.21 -9.77
CA ASN A 157 85.83 -2.74 -9.87
C ASN A 157 85.01 -2.15 -11.02
N GLN A 158 84.64 -2.94 -12.04
CA GLN A 158 83.72 -2.49 -13.11
C GLN A 158 82.29 -2.29 -12.60
N LYS A 159 81.92 -2.89 -11.47
CA LYS A 159 80.59 -2.83 -10.85
C LYS A 159 79.46 -3.20 -11.83
N THR A 160 79.71 -4.21 -12.66
CA THR A 160 78.72 -4.81 -13.55
C THR A 160 78.37 -6.21 -13.07
N ILE A 161 77.16 -6.68 -13.37
CA ILE A 161 76.70 -8.03 -13.02
C ILE A 161 77.70 -9.09 -13.51
N ASN A 162 78.11 -9.02 -14.78
CA ASN A 162 79.06 -9.96 -15.37
C ASN A 162 80.46 -9.86 -14.73
N GLY A 163 80.98 -8.64 -14.53
CA GLY A 163 82.31 -8.44 -13.92
C GLY A 163 82.39 -8.95 -12.48
N LEU A 164 81.31 -8.79 -11.70
CA LEU A 164 81.23 -9.31 -10.33
C LEU A 164 81.06 -10.84 -10.32
N LEU A 165 80.25 -11.41 -11.20
CA LEU A 165 80.11 -12.86 -11.36
C LEU A 165 81.44 -13.53 -11.77
N GLU A 166 82.15 -12.97 -12.75
CA GLU A 166 83.46 -13.46 -13.17
C GLU A 166 84.52 -13.32 -12.06
N ALA A 167 84.51 -12.21 -11.32
CA ALA A 167 85.39 -12.02 -10.16
C ALA A 167 85.14 -13.06 -9.07
N ILE A 168 83.88 -13.31 -8.71
CA ILE A 168 83.48 -14.33 -7.73
C ILE A 168 83.84 -15.73 -8.22
N ALA A 169 83.63 -16.03 -9.51
CA ALA A 169 84.00 -17.32 -10.10
C ALA A 169 85.51 -17.58 -9.98
N ILE A 170 86.35 -16.60 -10.39
CA ILE A 170 87.82 -16.68 -10.27
C ILE A 170 88.26 -16.83 -8.81
N ALA A 171 87.64 -16.12 -7.87
CA ALA A 171 87.98 -16.22 -6.45
C ALA A 171 87.50 -17.53 -5.79
N SER A 172 86.40 -18.12 -6.27
CA SER A 172 85.83 -19.36 -5.73
C SER A 172 86.59 -20.63 -6.17
N ASP A 173 87.21 -20.62 -7.35
CA ASP A 173 88.06 -21.70 -7.90
C ASP A 173 89.43 -21.82 -7.18
N LEU A 174 89.76 -20.88 -6.28
CA LEU A 174 90.97 -20.94 -5.45
C LEU A 174 90.84 -21.99 -4.32
N PRO A 175 91.91 -22.77 -4.03
CA PRO A 175 91.88 -23.82 -3.02
C PRO A 175 91.46 -23.35 -1.61
N LYS A 176 90.79 -24.23 -0.86
CA LYS A 176 90.27 -23.93 0.48
C LYS A 176 91.38 -23.78 1.54
N ASP A 177 92.56 -24.32 1.28
CA ASP A 177 93.78 -24.24 2.11
C ASP A 177 94.71 -23.06 1.76
N HIS A 178 94.27 -22.14 0.88
CA HIS A 178 95.09 -21.00 0.44
C HIS A 178 95.48 -20.06 1.61
N PRO A 179 96.74 -19.57 1.70
CA PRO A 179 97.19 -18.72 2.83
C PRO A 179 96.39 -17.44 3.06
N LEU A 180 95.79 -16.88 2.01
CA LEU A 180 94.94 -15.68 2.08
C LEU A 180 93.44 -15.99 2.14
N ARG A 181 93.01 -17.24 2.42
CA ARG A 181 91.61 -17.68 2.30
C ARG A 181 90.61 -16.73 2.97
N LYS A 182 90.89 -16.25 4.18
CA LYS A 182 90.07 -15.26 4.88
C LYS A 182 89.83 -13.96 4.09
N GLN A 183 90.85 -13.44 3.40
CA GLN A 183 90.73 -12.24 2.56
C GLN A 183 89.98 -12.54 1.26
N ILE A 184 90.13 -13.74 0.72
CA ILE A 184 89.39 -14.20 -0.46
C ILE A 184 87.90 -14.31 -0.14
N ASP A 185 87.54 -14.95 0.98
CA ASP A 185 86.16 -15.10 1.42
C ASP A 185 85.50 -13.73 1.71
N GLN A 186 86.24 -12.79 2.33
CA GLN A 186 85.79 -11.40 2.52
C GLN A 186 85.59 -10.65 1.20
N ASN A 187 86.46 -10.86 0.21
CA ASN A 187 86.31 -10.26 -1.12
C ASN A 187 85.09 -10.86 -1.85
N ILE A 188 84.87 -12.18 -1.77
CA ILE A 188 83.70 -12.86 -2.33
C ILE A 188 82.42 -12.34 -1.68
N GLU A 189 82.38 -12.20 -0.35
CA GLU A 189 81.26 -11.58 0.38
C GLU A 189 81.00 -10.15 -0.11
N THR A 190 82.04 -9.31 -0.19
CA THR A 190 81.94 -7.92 -0.64
C THR A 190 81.44 -7.79 -2.10
N TRP A 191 81.89 -8.67 -3.00
CA TRP A 191 81.46 -8.66 -4.40
C TRP A 191 80.07 -9.26 -4.57
N ALA A 192 79.69 -10.23 -3.73
CA ALA A 192 78.34 -10.76 -3.69
C ALA A 192 77.34 -9.72 -3.16
N GLU A 193 77.69 -8.94 -2.14
CA GLU A 193 76.89 -7.78 -1.70
C GLU A 193 76.66 -6.80 -2.86
N GLN A 194 77.72 -6.38 -3.55
CA GLN A 194 77.62 -5.47 -4.70
C GLN A 194 76.76 -6.05 -5.84
N LEU A 195 76.82 -7.36 -6.08
CA LEU A 195 75.99 -8.02 -7.09
C LEU A 195 74.52 -8.12 -6.65
N LEU A 196 74.26 -8.39 -5.38
CA LEU A 196 72.91 -8.41 -4.81
C LEU A 196 72.28 -7.02 -4.83
N ASP A 197 73.05 -5.97 -4.57
CA ASP A 197 72.59 -4.57 -4.64
C ASP A 197 72.28 -4.16 -6.09
N LEU A 198 73.00 -4.67 -7.10
CA LEU A 198 72.63 -4.50 -8.52
C LEU A 198 71.35 -5.27 -8.88
N ALA A 199 71.20 -6.50 -8.38
CA ALA A 199 69.98 -7.29 -8.57
C ALA A 199 68.76 -6.69 -7.84
N GLU A 200 68.97 -5.92 -6.78
CA GLU A 200 67.93 -5.20 -6.04
C GLU A 200 67.26 -4.10 -6.89
N GLU A 201 67.94 -3.54 -7.91
CA GLU A 201 67.29 -2.64 -8.87
C GLU A 201 66.27 -3.38 -9.76
N SER A 202 66.50 -4.64 -10.16
CA SER A 202 65.47 -5.45 -10.84
C SER A 202 64.29 -5.76 -9.91
N PHE A 203 64.55 -6.06 -8.64
CA PHE A 203 63.51 -6.23 -7.62
C PHE A 203 62.68 -4.94 -7.48
N HIS A 204 63.32 -3.77 -7.37
CA HIS A 204 62.67 -2.47 -7.31
C HIS A 204 62.02 -2.01 -8.63
N ALA A 205 62.42 -2.56 -9.78
CA ALA A 205 61.77 -2.33 -11.07
C ALA A 205 60.47 -3.14 -11.22
N GLY A 206 60.29 -4.19 -10.41
CA GLY A 206 59.14 -5.09 -10.41
C GLY A 206 59.42 -6.49 -10.96
N ASP A 207 60.68 -6.83 -11.27
CA ASP A 207 61.07 -8.18 -11.68
C ASP A 207 61.87 -8.90 -10.58
N ILE A 208 61.12 -9.43 -9.61
CA ILE A 208 61.68 -10.33 -8.59
C ILE A 208 62.25 -11.63 -9.20
N THR A 209 61.79 -12.04 -10.38
CA THR A 209 62.28 -13.26 -11.04
C THR A 209 63.70 -13.05 -11.56
N GLU A 210 63.93 -11.93 -12.25
CA GLU A 210 65.25 -11.49 -12.69
C GLU A 210 66.19 -11.29 -11.49
N ALA A 211 65.75 -10.59 -10.44
CA ALA A 211 66.55 -10.36 -9.23
C ALA A 211 67.00 -11.67 -8.56
N ILE A 212 66.06 -12.60 -8.32
CA ILE A 212 66.37 -13.91 -7.72
C ILE A 212 67.25 -14.76 -8.65
N SER A 213 67.02 -14.72 -9.97
CA SER A 213 67.86 -15.46 -10.93
C SER A 213 69.28 -14.92 -11.04
N THR A 214 69.47 -13.61 -10.87
CA THR A 214 70.79 -12.97 -10.80
C THR A 214 71.52 -13.35 -9.51
N ALA A 215 70.84 -13.26 -8.37
CA ALA A 215 71.37 -13.69 -7.07
C ALA A 215 71.78 -15.18 -7.05
N ARG A 216 71.01 -16.06 -7.69
CA ARG A 216 71.29 -17.51 -7.77
C ARG A 216 72.43 -17.90 -8.71
N GLN A 217 73.05 -16.97 -9.45
CA GLN A 217 74.25 -17.24 -10.25
C GLN A 217 75.53 -17.28 -9.40
N ILE A 218 75.49 -16.79 -8.15
CA ILE A 218 76.58 -16.95 -7.18
C ILE A 218 76.67 -18.44 -6.76
N PRO A 219 77.84 -19.10 -6.85
CA PRO A 219 77.99 -20.50 -6.46
C PRO A 219 77.71 -20.73 -4.97
N ARG A 220 76.96 -21.79 -4.65
CA ARG A 220 76.50 -22.12 -3.29
C ARG A 220 77.56 -22.66 -2.34
N ASP A 221 78.76 -22.95 -2.83
CA ASP A 221 79.91 -23.43 -2.07
C ASP A 221 80.89 -22.30 -1.67
N THR A 222 80.50 -21.04 -1.93
CA THR A 222 81.19 -19.81 -1.51
C THR A 222 80.83 -19.39 -0.08
N SER A 223 81.64 -18.50 0.51
CA SER A 223 81.34 -17.82 1.78
C SER A 223 80.03 -17.01 1.74
N ALA A 224 79.72 -16.41 0.59
CA ALA A 224 78.54 -15.57 0.40
C ALA A 224 77.20 -16.32 0.33
N ALA A 225 77.17 -17.66 0.34
CA ALA A 225 75.94 -18.43 0.15
C ALA A 225 74.83 -18.10 1.17
N SER A 226 75.19 -17.84 2.43
CA SER A 226 74.23 -17.44 3.48
C SER A 226 73.58 -16.08 3.19
N LEU A 227 74.39 -15.10 2.75
CA LEU A 227 73.96 -13.74 2.41
C LEU A 227 72.97 -13.76 1.23
N VAL A 228 73.24 -14.58 0.21
CA VAL A 228 72.37 -14.76 -0.96
C VAL A 228 71.01 -15.33 -0.57
N ASP A 229 70.99 -16.42 0.22
CA ASP A 229 69.73 -17.03 0.68
C ASP A 229 68.94 -16.10 1.62
N GLU A 230 69.61 -15.27 2.43
CA GLU A 230 68.96 -14.26 3.29
C GLU A 230 68.35 -13.11 2.48
N ARG A 231 69.09 -12.54 1.51
CA ARG A 231 68.58 -11.47 0.64
C ARG A 231 67.40 -11.94 -0.21
N ILE A 232 67.48 -13.15 -0.79
CA ILE A 232 66.37 -13.76 -1.54
C ILE A 232 65.13 -13.91 -0.65
N LYS A 233 65.26 -14.45 0.57
CA LYS A 233 64.14 -14.57 1.52
C LYS A 233 63.54 -13.22 1.88
N LYS A 234 64.36 -12.17 2.05
CA LYS A 234 63.88 -10.81 2.30
C LYS A 234 63.02 -10.32 1.13
N TRP A 235 63.50 -10.44 -0.11
CA TRP A 235 62.72 -10.06 -1.31
C TRP A 235 61.43 -10.86 -1.46
N GLU A 236 61.47 -12.19 -1.28
CA GLU A 236 60.30 -13.06 -1.34
C GLU A 236 59.24 -12.67 -0.28
N SER A 237 59.68 -12.37 0.95
CA SER A 237 58.80 -11.92 2.04
C SER A 237 58.11 -10.58 1.73
N ILE A 238 58.87 -9.56 1.33
CA ILE A 238 58.34 -8.24 0.98
C ILE A 238 57.36 -8.33 -0.19
N TRP A 239 57.68 -9.16 -1.19
CA TRP A 239 56.86 -9.35 -2.37
C TRP A 239 55.55 -10.09 -2.06
N GLN A 240 55.58 -11.03 -1.13
CA GLN A 240 54.38 -11.72 -0.67
C GLN A 240 53.49 -10.80 0.18
N GLU A 241 54.07 -10.02 1.10
CA GLU A 241 53.34 -9.02 1.89
C GLU A 241 52.61 -8.01 0.97
N ALA A 242 53.29 -7.51 -0.06
CA ALA A 242 52.69 -6.60 -1.04
C ALA A 242 51.52 -7.24 -1.82
N LYS A 243 51.67 -8.50 -2.24
CA LYS A 243 50.57 -9.27 -2.88
C LYS A 243 49.38 -9.43 -1.94
N ASP A 244 49.61 -9.70 -0.66
CA ASP A 244 48.55 -9.90 0.31
C ASP A 244 47.77 -8.59 0.57
N TYR A 245 48.46 -7.44 0.61
CA TYR A 245 47.81 -6.12 0.64
C TYR A 245 47.02 -5.81 -0.63
N TYR A 246 47.56 -6.11 -1.81
CA TYR A 246 46.85 -5.93 -3.08
C TYR A 246 45.58 -6.78 -3.13
N LYS A 247 45.68 -8.07 -2.76
CA LYS A 247 44.53 -8.99 -2.71
C LYS A 247 43.50 -8.56 -1.67
N ALA A 248 43.91 -8.09 -0.50
CA ALA A 248 43.01 -7.58 0.52
C ALA A 248 42.22 -6.36 0.03
N ALA A 249 42.83 -5.48 -0.79
CA ALA A 249 42.13 -4.38 -1.42
C ALA A 249 41.11 -4.86 -2.47
N GLU A 250 41.44 -5.85 -3.30
CA GLU A 250 40.49 -6.46 -4.24
C GLU A 250 39.29 -7.11 -3.53
N GLU A 251 39.53 -7.89 -2.48
CA GLU A 251 38.46 -8.52 -1.69
C GLU A 251 37.59 -7.49 -0.95
N ALA A 252 38.15 -6.35 -0.56
CA ALA A 252 37.40 -5.25 0.02
C ALA A 252 36.53 -4.53 -1.03
N MET A 253 37.03 -4.36 -2.26
CA MET A 253 36.24 -3.83 -3.38
C MET A 253 35.06 -4.75 -3.75
N GLU A 254 35.27 -6.07 -3.83
CA GLU A 254 34.17 -7.04 -4.09
C GLU A 254 33.06 -6.99 -3.03
N LYS A 255 33.39 -6.54 -1.81
CA LYS A 255 32.47 -6.42 -0.66
C LYS A 255 31.98 -4.97 -0.45
N GLU A 256 32.26 -4.07 -1.39
CA GLU A 256 31.91 -2.63 -1.35
C GLU A 256 32.47 -1.88 -0.12
N LYS A 257 33.55 -2.40 0.49
CA LYS A 257 34.21 -1.83 1.67
C LYS A 257 35.31 -0.84 1.29
N TRP A 258 34.92 0.29 0.71
CA TRP A 258 35.85 1.28 0.14
C TRP A 258 36.94 1.75 1.10
N ARG A 259 36.60 1.98 2.37
CA ARG A 259 37.58 2.38 3.41
C ARG A 259 38.67 1.33 3.62
N ASP A 260 38.29 0.06 3.67
CA ASP A 260 39.21 -1.05 3.87
C ASP A 260 40.08 -1.27 2.62
N ALA A 261 39.50 -1.07 1.42
CA ALA A 261 40.22 -1.14 0.15
C ALA A 261 41.30 -0.05 0.04
N PHE A 262 40.96 1.21 0.31
CA PHE A 262 41.93 2.32 0.33
C PHE A 262 43.00 2.14 1.41
N PHE A 263 42.63 1.65 2.59
CA PHE A 263 43.60 1.37 3.66
C PHE A 263 44.56 0.24 3.27
N ALA A 264 44.08 -0.84 2.66
CA ALA A 264 44.92 -1.92 2.15
C ALA A 264 45.85 -1.44 1.02
N ALA A 265 45.36 -0.61 0.10
CA ALA A 265 46.20 0.01 -0.93
C ALA A 265 47.28 0.91 -0.33
N GLN A 266 46.95 1.74 0.66
CA GLN A 266 47.92 2.61 1.34
C GLN A 266 49.09 1.83 1.96
N LYS A 267 48.88 0.58 2.39
CA LYS A 267 49.97 -0.26 2.91
C LYS A 267 51.08 -0.53 1.90
N LEU A 268 50.79 -0.53 0.59
CA LEU A 268 51.79 -0.68 -0.47
C LEU A 268 52.85 0.45 -0.45
N GLN A 269 52.51 1.64 0.06
CA GLN A 269 53.46 2.75 0.21
C GLN A 269 54.53 2.49 1.30
N PHE A 270 54.28 1.55 2.22
CA PHE A 270 55.21 1.20 3.31
C PHE A 270 56.00 -0.09 3.04
N VAL A 271 55.66 -0.84 1.99
CA VAL A 271 56.42 -2.00 1.51
C VAL A 271 57.80 -1.51 1.02
N GLU A 272 58.89 -2.19 1.38
CA GLU A 272 60.27 -1.86 0.94
C GLU A 272 60.53 -2.19 -0.55
N ASN A 273 59.70 -1.70 -1.47
CA ASN A 273 59.85 -1.92 -2.90
C ASN A 273 59.27 -0.78 -3.76
N ARG A 274 60.12 -0.12 -4.55
CA ARG A 274 59.77 1.06 -5.37
C ARG A 274 58.63 0.81 -6.36
N TYR A 275 58.56 -0.37 -6.97
CA TYR A 275 57.49 -0.75 -7.91
C TYR A 275 56.13 -0.89 -7.22
N TRP A 276 56.09 -1.50 -6.03
CA TRP A 276 54.86 -1.60 -5.24
C TRP A 276 54.40 -0.25 -4.68
N GLN A 277 55.34 0.54 -4.15
CA GLN A 277 55.08 1.88 -3.61
C GLN A 277 54.54 2.90 -4.64
N THR A 278 54.90 2.73 -5.91
CA THR A 278 54.55 3.68 -6.99
C THR A 278 53.57 3.06 -7.98
N LYS A 279 54.06 2.34 -9.00
CA LYS A 279 53.25 1.85 -10.13
C LYS A 279 52.05 1.00 -9.70
N GLN A 280 52.23 0.06 -8.77
CA GLN A 280 51.11 -0.80 -8.33
C GLN A 280 50.18 -0.08 -7.35
N PHE A 281 50.71 0.79 -6.49
CA PHE A 281 49.89 1.67 -5.66
C PHE A 281 48.99 2.55 -6.54
N ASP A 282 49.54 3.27 -7.52
CA ASP A 282 48.80 4.15 -8.42
C ASP A 282 47.74 3.38 -9.23
N ALA A 283 48.10 2.20 -9.75
CA ALA A 283 47.18 1.34 -10.49
C ALA A 283 46.03 0.82 -9.62
N LEU A 284 46.33 0.36 -8.39
CA LEU A 284 45.33 -0.12 -7.44
C LEU A 284 44.43 1.02 -6.94
N PHE A 285 44.99 2.20 -6.66
CA PHE A 285 44.24 3.38 -6.26
C PHE A 285 43.25 3.80 -7.36
N THR A 286 43.73 3.87 -8.61
CA THR A 286 42.89 4.14 -9.80
C THR A 286 41.79 3.10 -9.97
N LEU A 287 42.09 1.81 -9.73
CA LEU A 287 41.11 0.73 -9.77
C LEU A 287 40.04 0.88 -8.67
N ILE A 288 40.43 1.26 -7.45
CA ILE A 288 39.49 1.52 -6.35
C ILE A 288 38.59 2.70 -6.67
N GLU A 289 39.12 3.81 -7.19
CA GLU A 289 38.32 4.99 -7.55
C GLU A 289 37.31 4.69 -8.67
N THR A 290 37.74 4.06 -9.76
CA THR A 290 36.87 3.69 -10.88
C THR A 290 35.82 2.64 -10.51
N THR A 291 36.18 1.68 -9.65
CA THR A 291 35.24 0.68 -9.12
C THR A 291 34.24 1.33 -8.16
N ARG A 292 34.67 2.27 -7.30
CA ARG A 292 33.80 3.03 -6.41
C ARG A 292 32.82 3.94 -7.17
N GLU A 293 33.26 4.58 -8.24
CA GLU A 293 32.35 5.36 -9.09
C GLU A 293 31.30 4.47 -9.74
N SER A 294 31.70 3.28 -10.19
CA SER A 294 30.78 2.26 -10.69
C SER A 294 29.82 1.77 -9.59
N ALA A 295 30.26 1.63 -8.34
CA ALA A 295 29.40 1.23 -7.23
C ALA A 295 28.28 2.23 -6.91
N LYS A 296 28.49 3.53 -7.14
CA LYS A 296 27.42 4.54 -7.00
C LYS A 296 26.22 4.26 -7.91
N THR A 297 26.36 3.48 -8.98
CA THR A 297 25.20 3.07 -9.80
C THR A 297 24.45 1.89 -9.20
N LEU A 298 25.11 1.03 -8.39
CA LEU A 298 24.43 0.07 -7.52
C LEU A 298 23.66 0.78 -6.40
N ASP A 299 24.25 1.81 -5.79
CA ASP A 299 23.56 2.63 -4.78
C ASP A 299 22.30 3.29 -5.36
N LYS A 300 22.39 3.93 -6.53
CA LYS A 300 21.20 4.46 -7.24
C LYS A 300 20.15 3.39 -7.53
N ALA A 301 20.55 2.15 -7.81
CA ALA A 301 19.61 1.05 -8.01
C ALA A 301 18.95 0.61 -6.69
N ARG A 302 19.66 0.66 -5.55
CA ARG A 302 19.09 0.45 -4.21
C ARG A 302 18.07 1.54 -3.89
N ASP A 303 18.45 2.82 -4.04
CA ASP A 303 17.58 3.97 -3.78
C ASP A 303 16.26 3.90 -4.59
N LEU A 304 16.33 3.43 -5.85
CA LEU A 304 15.16 3.20 -6.70
C LEU A 304 14.31 2.00 -6.26
N ALA A 305 14.92 0.90 -5.82
CA ALA A 305 14.20 -0.26 -5.33
C ALA A 305 13.52 0.00 -3.97
N ASP A 306 14.16 0.80 -3.11
CA ASP A 306 13.68 1.14 -1.77
C ASP A 306 12.43 2.03 -1.79
N THR A 307 12.07 2.66 -2.93
CA THR A 307 10.77 3.36 -3.05
C THR A 307 9.57 2.42 -3.08
N GLY A 308 9.77 1.11 -3.27
CA GLY A 308 8.71 0.10 -3.31
C GLY A 308 7.81 0.14 -4.55
N GLU A 309 8.15 0.93 -5.58
CA GLU A 309 7.38 1.00 -6.83
C GLU A 309 7.91 0.01 -7.87
N ILE A 310 7.02 -0.77 -8.50
CA ILE A 310 7.41 -1.76 -9.53
C ILE A 310 8.20 -1.13 -10.69
N LYS A 311 7.86 0.11 -11.08
CA LYS A 311 8.57 0.84 -12.15
C LYS A 311 10.01 1.15 -11.77
N ASN A 312 10.26 1.56 -10.53
CA ASN A 312 11.59 1.92 -10.07
C ASN A 312 12.43 0.65 -9.79
N LEU A 313 11.78 -0.43 -9.34
CA LEU A 313 12.38 -1.75 -9.20
C LEU A 313 12.79 -2.37 -10.55
N LEU A 314 11.98 -2.19 -11.60
CA LEU A 314 12.33 -2.53 -12.99
C LEU A 314 13.56 -1.76 -13.49
N GLU A 315 13.62 -0.45 -13.22
CA GLU A 315 14.76 0.39 -13.59
C GLU A 315 16.03 0.02 -12.80
N ALA A 316 15.89 -0.31 -11.51
CA ALA A 316 16.97 -0.83 -10.67
C ALA A 316 17.53 -2.16 -11.22
N VAL A 317 16.66 -3.09 -11.60
CA VAL A 317 17.04 -4.34 -12.30
C VAL A 317 17.77 -4.05 -13.61
N ARG A 318 17.33 -3.05 -14.39
CA ARG A 318 17.97 -2.64 -15.65
C ARG A 318 19.38 -2.09 -15.42
N ILE A 319 19.56 -1.20 -14.44
CA ILE A 319 20.85 -0.60 -14.06
C ILE A 319 21.83 -1.68 -13.61
N VAL A 320 21.39 -2.60 -12.74
CA VAL A 320 22.22 -3.71 -12.26
C VAL A 320 22.55 -4.69 -13.41
N GLY A 321 21.67 -4.81 -14.41
CA GLY A 321 21.89 -5.60 -15.61
C GLY A 321 22.97 -5.09 -16.57
N THR A 322 23.47 -3.85 -16.44
CA THR A 322 24.52 -3.31 -17.33
C THR A 322 25.95 -3.63 -16.89
N PHE A 323 26.15 -4.34 -15.78
CA PHE A 323 27.49 -4.69 -15.28
C PHE A 323 28.09 -5.88 -16.04
N ASP A 324 29.26 -5.67 -16.66
CA ASP A 324 30.03 -6.71 -17.37
C ASP A 324 30.56 -7.79 -16.41
N GLU A 325 30.66 -9.03 -16.89
CA GLU A 325 31.11 -10.20 -16.11
C GLU A 325 32.55 -10.07 -15.56
N LYS A 326 33.39 -9.26 -16.20
CA LYS A 326 34.77 -8.99 -15.77
C LYS A 326 34.85 -7.89 -14.70
N SER A 327 33.75 -7.20 -14.40
CA SER A 327 33.72 -6.17 -13.36
C SER A 327 33.91 -6.78 -11.98
N LYS A 328 34.74 -6.16 -11.14
CA LYS A 328 34.90 -6.53 -9.72
C LYS A 328 33.57 -6.50 -8.94
N LEU A 329 32.59 -5.73 -9.43
CA LEU A 329 31.26 -5.61 -8.85
C LEU A 329 30.24 -6.61 -9.42
N TYR A 330 30.58 -7.45 -10.40
CA TYR A 330 29.60 -8.34 -11.04
C TYR A 330 28.88 -9.27 -10.05
N LYS A 331 29.60 -9.82 -9.06
CA LYS A 331 29.02 -10.66 -7.99
C LYS A 331 28.02 -9.88 -7.12
N ALA A 332 28.38 -8.65 -6.74
CA ALA A 332 27.55 -7.76 -5.93
C ALA A 332 26.29 -7.33 -6.69
N ALA A 333 26.46 -6.91 -7.95
CA ALA A 333 25.38 -6.65 -8.90
C ALA A 333 24.45 -7.88 -9.03
N ARG A 334 25.01 -9.07 -9.25
CA ARG A 334 24.20 -10.30 -9.38
C ARG A 334 23.41 -10.62 -8.12
N SER A 335 24.00 -10.48 -6.94
CA SER A 335 23.30 -10.65 -5.66
C SER A 335 22.18 -9.63 -5.49
N LEU A 336 22.43 -8.36 -5.84
CA LEU A 336 21.43 -7.29 -5.76
C LEU A 336 20.25 -7.52 -6.73
N LYS A 337 20.52 -7.98 -7.95
CA LYS A 337 19.47 -8.36 -8.93
C LYS A 337 18.56 -9.48 -8.41
N ASN A 338 19.13 -10.46 -7.69
CA ASN A 338 18.34 -11.52 -7.06
C ASN A 338 17.44 -10.96 -5.94
N LYS A 339 17.95 -10.05 -5.10
CA LYS A 339 17.12 -9.37 -4.08
C LYS A 339 15.97 -8.57 -4.67
N PHE A 340 16.19 -7.88 -5.81
CA PHE A 340 15.10 -7.19 -6.51
C PHE A 340 14.07 -8.18 -7.08
N ALA A 341 14.49 -9.36 -7.54
CA ALA A 341 13.59 -10.43 -7.95
C ALA A 341 12.76 -10.99 -6.78
N GLU A 342 13.36 -11.12 -5.59
CA GLU A 342 12.67 -11.49 -4.34
C GLU A 342 11.62 -10.43 -3.97
N GLN A 343 12.00 -9.14 -3.98
CA GLN A 343 11.08 -8.03 -3.72
C GLN A 343 9.92 -7.97 -4.73
N MET A 344 10.18 -8.18 -6.03
CA MET A 344 9.13 -8.32 -7.05
C MET A 344 8.18 -9.48 -6.74
N MET A 345 8.72 -10.62 -6.29
CA MET A 345 7.92 -11.81 -5.97
C MET A 345 6.99 -11.56 -4.78
N GLU A 346 7.46 -10.88 -3.74
CA GLU A 346 6.63 -10.50 -2.58
C GLU A 346 5.60 -9.43 -2.94
N MET A 347 5.92 -8.46 -3.81
CA MET A 347 4.93 -7.53 -4.35
C MET A 347 3.82 -8.24 -5.16
N ALA A 348 4.18 -9.26 -5.95
CA ALA A 348 3.21 -10.05 -6.70
C ALA A 348 2.27 -10.83 -5.76
N LYS A 349 2.80 -11.44 -4.70
CA LYS A 349 2.04 -12.11 -3.64
C LYS A 349 1.10 -11.12 -2.91
N ALA A 350 1.58 -9.93 -2.57
CA ALA A 350 0.76 -8.90 -1.91
C ALA A 350 -0.35 -8.33 -2.81
N SER A 351 -0.17 -8.30 -4.14
CA SER A 351 -1.29 -8.00 -5.06
C SER A 351 -2.30 -9.16 -5.13
N LEU A 352 -1.84 -10.40 -5.07
CA LEU A 352 -2.71 -11.58 -5.05
C LEU A 352 -3.59 -11.65 -3.79
N GLU A 353 -3.04 -11.33 -2.62
CA GLU A 353 -3.80 -11.25 -1.36
C GLU A 353 -4.89 -10.19 -1.38
N ARG A 354 -4.71 -9.13 -2.19
CA ARG A 354 -5.71 -8.08 -2.43
C ARG A 354 -6.71 -8.42 -3.55
N GLN A 355 -6.70 -9.68 -4.02
CA GLN A 355 -7.47 -10.17 -5.18
C GLN A 355 -7.18 -9.44 -6.49
N ASP A 356 -6.07 -8.70 -6.59
CA ASP A 356 -5.64 -8.07 -7.83
C ASP A 356 -4.83 -9.08 -8.68
N TRP A 357 -5.58 -9.98 -9.31
CA TRP A 357 -5.05 -11.03 -10.17
C TRP A 357 -4.20 -10.47 -11.32
N GLN A 358 -4.54 -9.28 -11.82
CA GLN A 358 -3.92 -8.71 -13.02
C GLN A 358 -2.58 -8.06 -12.70
N ASP A 359 -2.49 -7.28 -11.61
CA ASP A 359 -1.22 -6.73 -11.14
C ASP A 359 -0.28 -7.82 -10.60
N ALA A 360 -0.81 -8.81 -9.87
CA ALA A 360 -0.02 -9.96 -9.41
C ALA A 360 0.65 -10.70 -10.58
N ILE A 361 -0.11 -10.97 -11.65
CA ILE A 361 0.42 -11.57 -12.88
C ILE A 361 1.39 -10.63 -13.61
N TYR A 362 1.12 -9.33 -13.66
CA TYR A 362 1.98 -8.36 -14.33
C TYR A 362 3.36 -8.31 -13.65
N ILE A 363 3.39 -8.12 -12.33
CA ILE A 363 4.61 -8.04 -11.52
C ILE A 363 5.43 -9.33 -11.65
N ALA A 364 4.81 -10.50 -11.45
CA ALA A 364 5.52 -11.78 -11.52
C ALA A 364 6.15 -12.05 -12.90
N ARG A 365 5.54 -11.58 -14.01
CA ARG A 365 6.15 -11.67 -15.35
C ARG A 365 7.36 -10.77 -15.56
N GLN A 366 7.54 -9.73 -14.74
CA GLN A 366 8.71 -8.85 -14.81
C GLN A 366 9.94 -9.43 -14.10
N ILE A 367 9.77 -10.51 -13.31
CA ILE A 367 10.87 -11.15 -12.58
C ILE A 367 11.94 -11.61 -13.59
N PRO A 368 13.22 -11.23 -13.40
CA PRO A 368 14.26 -11.51 -14.39
C PRO A 368 14.38 -13.00 -14.75
N ALA A 369 14.40 -13.31 -16.04
CA ALA A 369 14.42 -14.68 -16.55
C ALA A 369 15.69 -15.49 -16.21
N ASP A 370 16.71 -14.81 -15.68
CA ASP A 370 17.98 -15.34 -15.20
C ASP A 370 18.06 -15.41 -13.66
N SER A 371 17.03 -14.94 -12.93
CA SER A 371 16.88 -15.10 -11.49
C SER A 371 16.64 -16.57 -11.10
N PRO A 372 17.11 -17.05 -9.92
CA PRO A 372 16.69 -18.34 -9.39
C PRO A 372 15.16 -18.49 -9.25
N LEU A 373 14.44 -17.38 -9.05
CA LEU A 373 12.98 -17.37 -8.89
C LEU A 373 12.18 -17.52 -10.19
N LYS A 374 12.84 -17.59 -11.37
CA LYS A 374 12.16 -17.71 -12.68
C LYS A 374 11.06 -18.79 -12.69
N ASN A 375 11.34 -19.96 -12.13
CA ASN A 375 10.39 -21.07 -12.14
C ASN A 375 9.20 -20.82 -11.21
N GLU A 376 9.45 -20.29 -10.01
CA GLU A 376 8.40 -19.90 -9.05
C GLU A 376 7.51 -18.80 -9.65
N ALA A 377 8.10 -17.79 -10.29
CA ALA A 377 7.36 -16.71 -10.96
C ALA A 377 6.43 -17.22 -12.08
N VAL A 378 6.88 -18.19 -12.88
CA VAL A 378 6.05 -18.82 -13.93
C VAL A 378 4.92 -19.65 -13.31
N ASP A 379 5.22 -20.48 -12.29
CA ASP A 379 4.19 -21.27 -11.60
C ASP A 379 3.16 -20.36 -10.93
N PHE A 380 3.60 -19.26 -10.32
CA PHE A 380 2.76 -18.26 -9.66
C PHE A 380 1.82 -17.59 -10.64
N VAL A 381 2.29 -17.19 -11.83
CA VAL A 381 1.44 -16.64 -12.89
C VAL A 381 0.36 -17.65 -13.30
N ASP A 382 0.70 -18.94 -13.38
CA ASP A 382 -0.23 -19.98 -13.78
C ASP A 382 -1.23 -20.37 -12.67
N LEU A 383 -0.80 -20.40 -11.40
CA LEU A 383 -1.70 -20.54 -10.25
C LEU A 383 -2.60 -19.31 -10.07
N THR A 384 -2.09 -18.11 -10.31
CA THR A 384 -2.89 -16.87 -10.18
C THR A 384 -4.00 -16.84 -11.24
N ARG A 385 -3.72 -17.30 -12.47
CA ARG A 385 -4.75 -17.53 -13.50
C ARG A 385 -5.74 -18.63 -13.12
N ALA A 386 -5.27 -19.72 -12.50
CA ALA A 386 -6.15 -20.80 -12.05
C ALA A 386 -7.09 -20.31 -10.94
N LYS A 387 -6.57 -19.60 -9.93
CA LYS A 387 -7.35 -19.00 -8.85
C LYS A 387 -8.41 -18.02 -9.38
N SER A 388 -8.07 -17.14 -10.33
CA SER A 388 -9.04 -16.20 -10.93
C SER A 388 -10.07 -16.84 -11.88
N LEU A 389 -9.85 -18.09 -12.29
CA LEU A 389 -10.89 -18.91 -12.92
C LEU A 389 -11.83 -19.50 -11.86
N ALA A 390 -11.28 -20.12 -10.80
CA ALA A 390 -12.08 -20.70 -9.71
C ALA A 390 -12.97 -19.66 -8.99
N ASP A 391 -12.45 -18.44 -8.79
CA ASP A 391 -13.14 -17.28 -8.19
C ASP A 391 -14.47 -16.93 -8.89
N ARG A 392 -14.65 -17.33 -10.16
CA ARG A 392 -15.91 -17.15 -10.89
C ARG A 392 -17.07 -18.01 -10.37
N GLY A 393 -16.78 -19.03 -9.55
CA GLY A 393 -17.80 -19.85 -8.87
C GLY A 393 -18.71 -20.67 -9.79
N THR A 394 -18.24 -21.07 -10.98
CA THR A 394 -19.00 -21.96 -11.88
C THR A 394 -18.27 -23.29 -12.08
N LEU A 395 -19.01 -24.39 -12.26
CA LEU A 395 -18.45 -25.73 -12.44
C LEU A 395 -17.38 -25.77 -13.55
N SER A 396 -17.66 -25.15 -14.70
CA SER A 396 -16.70 -25.08 -15.82
C SER A 396 -15.43 -24.31 -15.45
N ALA A 397 -15.55 -23.17 -14.77
CA ALA A 397 -14.39 -22.35 -14.45
C ALA A 397 -13.49 -22.99 -13.37
N ILE A 398 -14.08 -23.76 -12.44
CA ILE A 398 -13.32 -24.55 -11.46
C ILE A 398 -12.63 -25.76 -12.16
N GLN A 399 -13.27 -26.39 -13.15
CA GLN A 399 -12.63 -27.42 -13.98
C GLN A 399 -11.46 -26.87 -14.80
N ASP A 400 -11.60 -25.66 -15.37
CA ASP A 400 -10.50 -24.95 -16.05
C ASP A 400 -9.37 -24.60 -15.09
N ALA A 401 -9.69 -24.16 -13.86
CA ALA A 401 -8.73 -23.87 -12.80
C ALA A 401 -7.90 -25.11 -12.41
N ILE A 402 -8.57 -26.24 -12.16
CA ILE A 402 -7.91 -27.53 -11.87
C ILE A 402 -7.00 -27.92 -13.04
N SER A 403 -7.52 -27.88 -14.27
CA SER A 403 -6.77 -28.22 -15.49
C SER A 403 -5.53 -27.33 -15.67
N LYS A 404 -5.62 -26.05 -15.27
CA LYS A 404 -4.51 -25.11 -15.33
C LYS A 404 -3.47 -25.37 -14.23
N ALA A 405 -3.90 -25.65 -13.00
CA ALA A 405 -2.99 -25.99 -11.89
C ALA A 405 -2.29 -27.35 -12.07
N GLN A 406 -2.94 -28.32 -12.72
CA GLN A 406 -2.36 -29.64 -13.03
C GLN A 406 -1.15 -29.56 -13.99
N GLN A 407 -0.95 -28.46 -14.71
CA GLN A 407 0.22 -28.24 -15.58
C GLN A 407 1.52 -28.07 -14.79
N ILE A 408 1.43 -27.76 -13.48
CA ILE A 408 2.57 -27.65 -12.58
C ILE A 408 2.95 -29.05 -12.11
N GLY A 409 4.07 -29.57 -12.61
CA GLY A 409 4.57 -30.92 -12.30
C GLY A 409 5.31 -31.02 -10.96
N ALA A 410 5.52 -32.24 -10.47
CA ALA A 410 6.03 -32.53 -9.11
C ALA A 410 7.41 -31.92 -8.76
N GLY A 411 8.25 -31.60 -9.75
CA GLY A 411 9.56 -30.95 -9.56
C GLY A 411 9.53 -29.41 -9.62
N ARG A 412 8.34 -28.80 -9.65
CA ARG A 412 8.17 -27.33 -9.78
C ARG A 412 7.96 -26.68 -8.39
N PRO A 413 8.54 -25.49 -8.13
CA PRO A 413 8.45 -24.81 -6.83
C PRO A 413 7.06 -24.77 -6.18
N MET A 414 6.01 -24.47 -6.96
CA MET A 414 4.65 -24.32 -6.40
C MET A 414 3.76 -25.57 -6.50
N TYR A 415 4.32 -26.74 -6.80
CA TYR A 415 3.55 -27.99 -6.92
C TYR A 415 2.71 -28.31 -5.68
N ALA A 416 3.28 -28.14 -4.48
CA ALA A 416 2.58 -28.44 -3.23
C ALA A 416 1.37 -27.52 -3.00
N GLU A 417 1.42 -26.26 -3.46
CA GLU A 417 0.28 -25.35 -3.41
C GLU A 417 -0.76 -25.73 -4.47
N ALA A 418 -0.32 -26.02 -5.70
CA ALA A 418 -1.18 -26.48 -6.78
C ALA A 418 -2.03 -27.70 -6.37
N GLN A 419 -1.43 -28.70 -5.73
CA GLN A 419 -2.15 -29.90 -5.28
C GLN A 419 -3.18 -29.60 -4.18
N ARG A 420 -2.88 -28.71 -3.22
CA ARG A 420 -3.87 -28.29 -2.21
C ARG A 420 -5.07 -27.60 -2.84
N LEU A 421 -4.83 -26.68 -3.77
CA LEU A 421 -5.89 -25.97 -4.50
C LEU A 421 -6.74 -26.93 -5.32
N ILE A 422 -6.12 -27.89 -6.02
CA ILE A 422 -6.82 -28.94 -6.78
C ILE A 422 -7.74 -29.76 -5.85
N MET A 423 -7.26 -30.16 -4.66
CA MET A 423 -8.08 -30.91 -3.69
C MET A 423 -9.29 -30.09 -3.22
N THR A 424 -9.11 -28.81 -2.91
CA THR A 424 -10.20 -27.90 -2.55
C THR A 424 -11.21 -27.76 -3.69
N TRP A 425 -10.74 -27.43 -4.89
CA TRP A 425 -11.58 -27.25 -6.08
C TRP A 425 -12.33 -28.53 -6.52
N GLN A 426 -11.77 -29.71 -6.25
CA GLN A 426 -12.47 -30.99 -6.45
C GLN A 426 -13.63 -31.22 -5.48
N GLN A 427 -13.57 -30.64 -4.28
CA GLN A 427 -14.68 -30.61 -3.33
C GLN A 427 -15.70 -29.54 -3.76
N ASP A 428 -15.23 -28.36 -4.14
CA ASP A 428 -16.07 -27.24 -4.62
C ASP A 428 -16.97 -27.65 -5.81
N ILE A 429 -16.46 -28.47 -6.74
CA ILE A 429 -17.25 -29.04 -7.84
C ILE A 429 -18.43 -29.90 -7.34
N GLN A 430 -18.25 -30.66 -6.25
CA GLN A 430 -19.30 -31.52 -5.71
C GLN A 430 -20.37 -30.69 -4.98
N ASP A 431 -19.93 -29.79 -4.10
CA ASP A 431 -20.79 -28.91 -3.32
C ASP A 431 -21.59 -27.95 -4.24
N LEU A 432 -20.96 -27.39 -5.28
CA LEU A 432 -21.63 -26.55 -6.27
C LEU A 432 -22.63 -27.33 -7.14
N ALA A 433 -22.34 -28.59 -7.48
CA ALA A 433 -23.28 -29.44 -8.22
C ALA A 433 -24.54 -29.77 -7.38
N TYR A 434 -24.41 -29.93 -6.06
CA TYR A 434 -25.57 -30.03 -5.17
C TYR A 434 -26.40 -28.73 -5.16
N LEU A 435 -25.76 -27.56 -5.12
CA LEU A 435 -26.45 -26.27 -5.19
C LEU A 435 -27.13 -26.02 -6.53
N GLU A 436 -26.49 -26.27 -7.66
CA GLU A 436 -27.12 -26.09 -8.98
C GLU A 436 -28.38 -26.96 -9.12
N LYS A 437 -28.30 -28.22 -8.68
CA LYS A 437 -29.45 -29.13 -8.66
C LYS A 437 -30.53 -28.66 -7.67
N ALA A 438 -30.15 -28.13 -6.52
CA ALA A 438 -31.08 -27.54 -5.56
C ALA A 438 -31.83 -26.34 -6.17
N ARG A 439 -31.11 -25.40 -6.80
CA ARG A 439 -31.69 -24.24 -7.50
C ARG A 439 -32.63 -24.68 -8.63
N GLN A 440 -32.27 -25.69 -9.42
CA GLN A 440 -33.14 -26.25 -10.48
C GLN A 440 -34.44 -26.83 -9.92
N GLN A 441 -34.39 -27.54 -8.79
CA GLN A 441 -35.59 -28.05 -8.13
C GLN A 441 -36.46 -26.90 -7.58
N ALA A 442 -35.85 -25.92 -6.92
CA ALA A 442 -36.57 -24.78 -6.37
C ALA A 442 -37.29 -23.93 -7.44
N GLN A 443 -36.80 -23.91 -8.68
CA GLN A 443 -37.46 -23.23 -9.82
C GLN A 443 -38.82 -23.83 -10.19
N LEU A 444 -39.08 -25.11 -9.87
CA LEU A 444 -40.40 -25.73 -10.07
C LEU A 444 -41.45 -25.18 -9.08
N GLY A 445 -40.99 -24.67 -7.93
CA GLY A 445 -41.77 -23.82 -7.03
C GLY A 445 -42.81 -24.51 -6.15
N SER A 446 -43.13 -25.80 -6.32
CA SER A 446 -44.06 -26.48 -5.42
C SER A 446 -43.43 -26.76 -4.05
N ALA A 447 -44.24 -26.85 -2.99
CA ALA A 447 -43.75 -27.22 -1.66
C ALA A 447 -43.01 -28.57 -1.63
N GLN A 448 -43.30 -29.51 -2.53
CA GLN A 448 -42.53 -30.75 -2.66
C GLN A 448 -41.17 -30.50 -3.30
N ASP A 449 -41.10 -29.70 -4.36
CA ASP A 449 -39.86 -29.38 -5.06
C ASP A 449 -38.92 -28.51 -4.21
N LEU A 450 -39.47 -27.58 -3.43
CA LEU A 450 -38.72 -26.79 -2.44
C LEU A 450 -38.14 -27.68 -1.33
N ARG A 451 -38.87 -28.69 -0.84
CA ARG A 451 -38.31 -29.67 0.11
C ARG A 451 -37.21 -30.53 -0.53
N MET A 452 -37.32 -30.89 -1.81
CA MET A 452 -36.25 -31.57 -2.53
C MET A 452 -35.02 -30.65 -2.68
N ALA A 453 -35.22 -29.39 -3.04
CA ALA A 453 -34.16 -28.39 -3.14
C ALA A 453 -33.39 -28.23 -1.81
N ILE A 454 -34.11 -28.08 -0.69
CA ILE A 454 -33.54 -28.07 0.67
C ILE A 454 -32.69 -29.33 0.91
N SER A 455 -33.21 -30.51 0.56
CA SER A 455 -32.47 -31.77 0.75
C SER A 455 -31.17 -31.85 -0.06
N GLN A 456 -31.08 -31.19 -1.22
CA GLN A 456 -29.83 -31.12 -2.00
C GLN A 456 -28.87 -30.08 -1.42
N ALA A 457 -29.34 -28.89 -1.08
CA ALA A 457 -28.51 -27.85 -0.45
C ALA A 457 -27.95 -28.29 0.93
N GLN A 458 -28.66 -29.15 1.66
CA GLN A 458 -28.18 -29.74 2.91
C GLN A 458 -26.97 -30.68 2.75
N LEU A 459 -26.65 -31.12 1.53
CA LEU A 459 -25.46 -31.94 1.25
C LEU A 459 -24.18 -31.11 1.18
N VAL A 460 -24.28 -29.78 1.07
CA VAL A 460 -23.14 -28.86 1.01
C VAL A 460 -22.35 -28.90 2.33
N GLY A 461 -21.06 -29.22 2.25
CA GLY A 461 -20.21 -29.34 3.43
C GLY A 461 -20.05 -28.04 4.21
N ARG A 462 -20.14 -28.09 5.55
CA ARG A 462 -19.97 -26.92 6.45
C ARG A 462 -18.62 -26.21 6.36
N SER A 463 -17.60 -26.85 5.79
CA SER A 463 -16.27 -26.29 5.58
C SER A 463 -16.08 -25.69 4.17
N ASN A 464 -17.10 -25.75 3.31
CA ASN A 464 -17.05 -25.23 1.95
C ASN A 464 -17.45 -23.73 1.93
N SER A 465 -16.85 -22.96 1.03
CA SER A 465 -17.20 -21.54 0.79
C SER A 465 -18.65 -21.34 0.35
N TYR A 466 -19.30 -22.34 -0.25
CA TYR A 466 -20.70 -22.28 -0.67
C TYR A 466 -21.71 -22.60 0.45
N TRP A 467 -21.25 -22.90 1.68
CA TRP A 467 -22.17 -23.28 2.77
C TRP A 467 -23.14 -22.15 3.18
N ASP A 468 -22.67 -20.90 3.23
CA ASP A 468 -23.53 -19.76 3.57
C ASP A 468 -24.65 -19.59 2.53
N GLU A 469 -24.33 -19.66 1.23
CA GLU A 469 -25.34 -19.62 0.16
C GLU A 469 -26.31 -20.82 0.25
N ALA A 470 -25.83 -21.98 0.68
CA ALA A 470 -26.69 -23.14 0.91
C ALA A 470 -27.69 -22.87 2.05
N GLN A 471 -27.25 -22.28 3.16
CA GLN A 471 -28.15 -21.93 4.28
C GLN A 471 -29.16 -20.85 3.89
N ASP A 472 -28.73 -19.78 3.21
CA ASP A 472 -29.62 -18.72 2.76
C ASP A 472 -30.72 -19.23 1.82
N ASN A 473 -30.36 -20.12 0.89
CA ASN A 473 -31.31 -20.79 0.02
C ASN A 473 -32.26 -21.71 0.82
N ILE A 474 -31.74 -22.51 1.78
CA ILE A 474 -32.56 -23.38 2.65
C ILE A 474 -33.60 -22.55 3.42
N ASN A 475 -33.17 -21.48 4.10
CA ASN A 475 -34.04 -20.61 4.88
C ASN A 475 -35.12 -19.99 3.99
N ARG A 476 -34.73 -19.44 2.83
CA ARG A 476 -35.65 -18.85 1.86
C ARG A 476 -36.69 -19.86 1.36
N TRP A 477 -36.28 -21.09 1.05
CA TRP A 477 -37.19 -22.14 0.58
C TRP A 477 -38.09 -22.67 1.70
N GLN A 478 -37.63 -22.70 2.95
CA GLN A 478 -38.46 -23.01 4.12
C GLN A 478 -39.58 -21.98 4.26
N ASN A 479 -39.28 -20.68 4.30
CA ASN A 479 -40.30 -19.64 4.42
C ASN A 479 -41.30 -19.69 3.25
N LEU A 480 -40.86 -19.98 2.02
CA LEU A 480 -41.75 -20.18 0.88
C LEU A 480 -42.69 -21.39 1.04
N ILE A 481 -42.23 -22.51 1.62
CA ILE A 481 -43.07 -23.65 1.97
C ILE A 481 -44.12 -23.24 3.00
N GLU A 482 -43.72 -22.52 4.06
CA GLU A 482 -44.66 -22.05 5.08
C GLU A 482 -45.73 -21.13 4.51
N VAL A 483 -45.36 -20.17 3.66
CA VAL A 483 -46.34 -19.32 2.96
C VAL A 483 -47.30 -20.14 2.09
N GLN A 484 -46.83 -21.20 1.43
CA GLN A 484 -47.71 -22.07 0.63
C GLN A 484 -48.65 -22.93 1.48
N GLU A 485 -48.19 -23.41 2.65
CA GLU A 485 -48.99 -24.19 3.60
C GLU A 485 -50.01 -23.33 4.35
N ASP A 486 -49.63 -22.12 4.77
CA ASP A 486 -50.41 -21.27 5.67
C ASP A 486 -51.42 -20.36 4.93
N ARG A 487 -51.10 -19.93 3.70
CA ARG A 487 -51.95 -19.01 2.91
C ARG A 487 -53.37 -19.52 2.68
N PRO A 488 -53.64 -20.82 2.44
CA PRO A 488 -55.01 -21.34 2.36
C PRO A 488 -55.83 -21.10 3.63
N PHE A 489 -55.24 -21.29 4.82
CA PHE A 489 -55.93 -21.01 6.09
C PHE A 489 -56.22 -19.53 6.26
N LEU A 490 -55.26 -18.65 5.93
CA LEU A 490 -55.47 -17.21 6.02
C LEU A 490 -56.55 -16.72 5.04
N MET A 491 -56.59 -17.27 3.82
CA MET A 491 -57.65 -16.98 2.85
C MET A 491 -59.01 -17.47 3.34
N GLN A 492 -59.10 -18.72 3.84
CA GLN A 492 -60.35 -19.26 4.39
C GLN A 492 -60.86 -18.44 5.59
N ALA A 493 -59.95 -18.01 6.48
CA ALA A 493 -60.28 -17.13 7.59
C ALA A 493 -60.83 -15.78 7.10
N GLN A 494 -60.19 -15.17 6.09
CA GLN A 494 -60.67 -13.94 5.47
C GLN A 494 -62.04 -14.12 4.78
N ASP A 495 -62.31 -15.27 4.15
CA ASP A 495 -63.61 -15.58 3.55
C ASP A 495 -64.72 -15.75 4.60
N LEU A 496 -64.42 -16.38 5.74
CA LEU A 496 -65.34 -16.44 6.89
C LEU A 496 -65.61 -15.04 7.47
N ALA A 497 -64.58 -14.20 7.61
CA ALA A 497 -64.74 -12.85 8.16
C ALA A 497 -65.64 -11.93 7.31
N LYS A 498 -65.81 -12.20 6.00
CA LYS A 498 -66.66 -11.39 5.10
C LYS A 498 -68.14 -11.39 5.47
N PHE A 499 -68.63 -12.41 6.18
CA PHE A 499 -70.02 -12.44 6.65
C PHE A 499 -70.28 -11.42 7.77
N GLY A 500 -69.25 -11.02 8.51
CA GLY A 500 -69.29 -9.92 9.48
C GLY A 500 -70.07 -10.19 10.78
N ASP A 501 -70.79 -11.31 10.91
CA ASP A 501 -71.45 -11.69 12.15
C ASP A 501 -70.47 -12.33 13.16
N ARG A 502 -70.84 -12.30 14.46
CA ARG A 502 -69.98 -12.79 15.55
C ARG A 502 -69.57 -14.26 15.42
N LEU A 503 -70.41 -15.15 14.88
CA LEU A 503 -70.06 -16.56 14.73
C LEU A 503 -69.05 -16.75 13.60
N SER A 504 -69.25 -16.09 12.48
CA SER A 504 -68.32 -16.13 11.34
C SER A 504 -66.99 -15.44 11.65
N LEU A 505 -66.99 -14.33 12.41
CA LEU A 505 -65.77 -13.68 12.89
C LEU A 505 -65.00 -14.57 13.89
N GLN A 506 -65.69 -15.29 14.78
CA GLN A 506 -65.03 -16.25 15.67
C GLN A 506 -64.44 -17.42 14.87
N ALA A 507 -65.17 -17.97 13.91
CA ALA A 507 -64.67 -19.04 13.03
C ALA A 507 -63.46 -18.57 12.18
N ALA A 508 -63.43 -17.30 11.76
CA ALA A 508 -62.28 -16.70 11.10
C ALA A 508 -61.06 -16.64 12.02
N ILE A 509 -61.24 -16.18 13.27
CA ILE A 509 -60.19 -16.17 14.30
C ILE A 509 -59.65 -17.58 14.53
N ASP A 510 -60.51 -18.57 14.74
CA ASP A 510 -60.14 -19.96 15.00
C ASP A 510 -59.40 -20.60 13.81
N THR A 511 -59.75 -20.20 12.57
CA THR A 511 -59.06 -20.64 11.35
C THR A 511 -57.68 -20.00 11.21
N ALA A 512 -57.55 -18.69 11.45
CA ALA A 512 -56.27 -17.99 11.40
C ALA A 512 -55.30 -18.44 12.51
N GLN A 513 -55.81 -18.86 13.67
CA GLN A 513 -54.99 -19.42 14.77
C GLN A 513 -54.29 -20.75 14.43
N GLN A 514 -54.65 -21.40 13.31
CA GLN A 514 -53.91 -22.59 12.84
C GLN A 514 -52.50 -22.24 12.34
N ILE A 515 -52.27 -20.97 11.97
CA ILE A 515 -50.96 -20.41 11.62
C ILE A 515 -50.17 -20.22 12.91
N ARG A 516 -49.08 -20.98 13.05
CA ARG A 516 -48.34 -21.11 14.32
C ARG A 516 -47.35 -19.95 14.54
N PRO A 517 -47.06 -19.60 15.81
CA PRO A 517 -45.98 -18.67 16.14
C PRO A 517 -44.66 -19.08 15.50
N GLY A 518 -43.93 -18.10 14.95
CA GLY A 518 -42.65 -18.31 14.29
C GLY A 518 -42.71 -18.61 12.79
N ARG A 519 -43.91 -18.79 12.21
CA ARG A 519 -44.08 -18.91 10.76
C ARG A 519 -44.15 -17.57 10.05
N GLU A 520 -43.77 -17.53 8.77
CA GLU A 520 -43.74 -16.32 7.93
C GLU A 520 -45.08 -15.53 7.93
N LEU A 521 -46.24 -16.20 7.86
CA LEU A 521 -47.55 -15.54 7.85
C LEU A 521 -48.14 -15.26 9.24
N TYR A 522 -47.43 -15.57 10.33
CA TYR A 522 -47.97 -15.45 11.68
C TYR A 522 -48.36 -14.01 12.06
N GLN A 523 -47.54 -13.02 11.71
CA GLN A 523 -47.85 -11.63 12.04
C GLN A 523 -49.09 -11.13 11.29
N GLU A 524 -49.19 -11.43 9.99
CA GLU A 524 -50.40 -11.08 9.21
C GLU A 524 -51.64 -11.75 9.81
N ALA A 525 -51.53 -13.01 10.25
CA ALA A 525 -52.62 -13.72 10.91
C ALA A 525 -53.03 -13.06 12.24
N GLN A 526 -52.09 -12.64 13.09
CA GLN A 526 -52.39 -11.93 14.35
C GLN A 526 -53.05 -10.57 14.09
N ASP A 527 -52.55 -9.79 13.14
CA ASP A 527 -53.12 -8.48 12.80
C ASP A 527 -54.59 -8.62 12.34
N LYS A 528 -54.93 -9.69 11.58
CA LYS A 528 -56.32 -10.03 11.22
C LYS A 528 -57.15 -10.45 12.43
N ILE A 529 -56.60 -11.33 13.27
CA ILE A 529 -57.28 -11.83 14.48
C ILE A 529 -57.66 -10.67 15.40
N ASP A 530 -56.76 -9.72 15.65
CA ASP A 530 -57.02 -8.58 16.53
C ASP A 530 -58.03 -7.59 15.93
N ALA A 531 -58.00 -7.38 14.60
CA ALA A 531 -59.05 -6.63 13.91
C ALA A 531 -60.44 -7.29 14.06
N TRP A 532 -60.54 -8.60 13.89
CA TRP A 532 -61.81 -9.34 14.05
C TRP A 532 -62.29 -9.38 15.50
N ARG A 533 -61.39 -9.51 16.49
CA ARG A 533 -61.71 -9.37 17.92
C ARG A 533 -62.27 -7.98 18.22
N GLY A 534 -61.67 -6.92 17.66
CA GLY A 534 -62.15 -5.55 17.80
C GLY A 534 -63.57 -5.36 17.25
N GLU A 535 -63.87 -5.96 16.10
CA GLU A 535 -65.21 -5.92 15.51
C GLU A 535 -66.24 -6.70 16.35
N ILE A 536 -65.90 -7.89 16.86
CA ILE A 536 -66.76 -8.63 17.80
C ILE A 536 -67.06 -7.78 19.05
N GLN A 537 -66.03 -7.19 19.67
CA GLN A 537 -66.20 -6.33 20.85
C GLN A 537 -67.12 -5.13 20.55
N ARG A 538 -66.98 -4.50 19.38
CA ARG A 538 -67.87 -3.41 18.96
C ARG A 538 -69.31 -3.88 18.84
N GLN A 539 -69.57 -5.03 18.22
CA GLN A 539 -70.93 -5.57 18.07
C GLN A 539 -71.58 -5.95 19.41
N GLU A 540 -70.77 -6.29 20.43
CA GLU A 540 -71.25 -6.55 21.79
C GLU A 540 -71.49 -5.29 22.61
N ASP A 541 -70.61 -4.29 22.48
CA ASP A 541 -70.60 -3.10 23.34
C ASP A 541 -71.45 -1.95 22.78
N GLN A 542 -71.60 -1.85 21.45
CA GLN A 542 -72.36 -0.76 20.82
C GLN A 542 -73.81 -0.68 21.33
N PRO A 543 -74.58 -1.79 21.47
CA PRO A 543 -75.93 -1.73 22.02
C PRO A 543 -75.97 -1.26 23.49
N VAL A 544 -74.90 -1.52 24.25
CA VAL A 544 -74.76 -1.07 25.64
C VAL A 544 -74.57 0.45 25.67
N LEU A 545 -73.68 0.98 24.83
CA LEU A 545 -73.38 2.40 24.71
C LEU A 545 -74.57 3.19 24.12
N ASP A 546 -75.21 2.67 23.07
CA ASP A 546 -76.42 3.25 22.47
C ASP A 546 -77.57 3.35 23.50
N GLN A 547 -77.71 2.35 24.37
CA GLN A 547 -78.70 2.39 25.45
C GLN A 547 -78.33 3.41 26.53
N ALA A 548 -77.04 3.59 26.84
CA ALA A 548 -76.58 4.65 27.73
C ALA A 548 -76.91 6.04 27.16
N TRP A 549 -76.62 6.28 25.87
CA TRP A 549 -76.99 7.53 25.18
C TRP A 549 -78.50 7.80 25.17
N LYS A 550 -79.33 6.76 24.99
CA LYS A 550 -80.80 6.89 25.09
C LYS A 550 -81.24 7.29 26.51
N LEU A 551 -80.64 6.70 27.54
CA LEU A 551 -80.92 7.06 28.94
C LEU A 551 -80.51 8.51 29.24
N ALA A 552 -79.34 8.95 28.76
CA ALA A 552 -78.86 10.31 28.94
C ALA A 552 -79.79 11.33 28.26
N LYS A 553 -80.18 11.07 27.01
CA LYS A 553 -81.12 11.92 26.25
C LYS A 553 -82.51 11.99 26.89
N ALA A 554 -82.89 11.01 27.69
CA ALA A 554 -84.13 11.02 28.49
C ALA A 554 -83.98 11.76 29.85
N GLY A 555 -82.83 12.41 30.11
CA GLY A 555 -82.52 13.10 31.37
C GLY A 555 -82.01 12.19 32.49
N ASN A 556 -81.96 10.86 32.28
CA ASN A 556 -81.58 9.89 33.29
C ASN A 556 -80.05 9.68 33.33
N LEU A 557 -79.29 10.77 33.54
CA LEU A 557 -77.82 10.80 33.45
C LEU A 557 -77.13 9.77 34.38
N GLN A 558 -77.64 9.57 35.60
CA GLN A 558 -77.10 8.56 36.54
C GLN A 558 -77.26 7.12 36.01
N LEU A 559 -78.39 6.80 35.37
CA LEU A 559 -78.61 5.49 34.75
C LEU A 559 -77.81 5.33 33.45
N ALA A 560 -77.57 6.41 32.71
CA ALA A 560 -76.71 6.42 31.54
C ALA A 560 -75.26 6.09 31.92
N ILE A 561 -74.73 6.74 32.96
CA ILE A 561 -73.41 6.46 33.53
C ILE A 561 -73.31 4.98 33.91
N ALA A 562 -74.22 4.47 34.74
CA ALA A 562 -74.21 3.07 35.19
C ALA A 562 -74.40 2.04 34.04
N GLN A 563 -74.99 2.45 32.92
CA GLN A 563 -75.12 1.62 31.72
C GLN A 563 -73.82 1.62 30.89
N ALA A 564 -73.15 2.77 30.73
CA ALA A 564 -71.87 2.88 30.03
C ALA A 564 -70.70 2.27 30.82
N GLU A 565 -70.72 2.33 32.16
CA GLU A 565 -69.72 1.73 33.05
C GLU A 565 -69.69 0.18 32.97
N LYS A 566 -70.66 -0.45 32.28
CA LYS A 566 -70.62 -1.89 31.95
C LYS A 566 -69.58 -2.23 30.89
N ILE A 567 -69.17 -1.27 30.07
CA ILE A 567 -68.11 -1.46 29.07
C ILE A 567 -66.78 -1.48 29.83
N SER A 568 -66.12 -2.64 29.80
CA SER A 568 -64.93 -2.90 30.62
C SER A 568 -63.67 -2.26 30.03
N PRO A 569 -62.67 -1.91 30.87
CA PRO A 569 -61.36 -1.44 30.41
C PRO A 569 -60.72 -2.43 29.42
N GLY A 570 -60.03 -1.90 28.41
CA GLY A 570 -59.37 -2.70 27.37
C GLY A 570 -60.28 -3.16 26.22
N ARG A 571 -61.59 -2.88 26.26
CA ARG A 571 -62.50 -3.11 25.12
C ARG A 571 -62.53 -1.90 24.18
N ILE A 572 -62.81 -2.14 22.89
CA ILE A 572 -62.64 -1.13 21.83
C ILE A 572 -63.47 0.16 22.01
N LEU A 573 -64.66 0.08 22.62
CA LEU A 573 -65.52 1.24 22.89
C LEU A 573 -65.29 1.90 24.26
N TYR A 574 -64.34 1.40 25.07
CA TYR A 574 -64.13 1.89 26.43
C TYR A 574 -63.81 3.39 26.51
N GLN A 575 -62.96 3.91 25.62
CA GLN A 575 -62.58 5.33 25.62
C GLN A 575 -63.75 6.25 25.25
N GLU A 576 -64.62 5.81 24.33
CA GLU A 576 -65.83 6.52 23.97
C GLU A 576 -66.83 6.53 25.14
N ALA A 577 -67.02 5.38 25.79
CA ALA A 577 -67.85 5.25 26.99
C ALA A 577 -67.37 6.14 28.13
N GLN A 578 -66.05 6.18 28.43
CA GLN A 578 -65.48 7.05 29.46
C GLN A 578 -65.64 8.54 29.12
N SER A 579 -65.49 8.91 27.84
CA SER A 579 -65.72 10.29 27.39
C SER A 579 -67.18 10.72 27.60
N ALA A 580 -68.14 9.85 27.30
CA ALA A 580 -69.56 10.08 27.54
C ALA A 580 -69.88 10.18 29.05
N ILE A 581 -69.35 9.26 29.87
CA ILE A 581 -69.47 9.27 31.34
C ILE A 581 -68.95 10.58 31.94
N PHE A 582 -67.79 11.07 31.46
CA PHE A 582 -67.21 12.33 31.93
C PHE A 582 -68.10 13.54 31.61
N ALA A 583 -68.68 13.59 30.40
CA ALA A 583 -69.62 14.63 30.01
C ALA A 583 -70.87 14.63 30.91
N TRP A 584 -71.50 13.46 31.12
CA TRP A 584 -72.69 13.34 31.97
C TRP A 584 -72.42 13.66 33.44
N LYS A 585 -71.25 13.25 33.98
CA LYS A 585 -70.82 13.63 35.35
C LYS A 585 -70.60 15.13 35.49
N THR A 586 -70.23 15.83 34.42
CA THR A 586 -70.12 17.29 34.41
C THR A 586 -71.50 17.94 34.36
N GLU A 587 -72.40 17.46 33.50
CA GLU A 587 -73.77 17.99 33.38
C GLU A 587 -74.58 17.83 34.68
N ILE A 588 -74.44 16.72 35.40
CA ILE A 588 -75.06 16.54 36.73
C ILE A 588 -74.56 17.61 37.72
N ARG A 589 -73.26 17.88 37.75
CA ARG A 589 -72.67 18.92 38.63
C ARG A 589 -73.18 20.31 38.25
N ASP A 590 -73.29 20.61 36.96
CA ASP A 590 -73.82 21.89 36.48
C ASP A 590 -75.29 22.08 36.89
N GLN A 591 -76.11 21.02 36.82
CA GLN A 591 -77.50 21.03 37.30
C GLN A 591 -77.58 21.31 38.81
N GLU A 592 -76.73 20.65 39.61
CA GLU A 592 -76.65 20.87 41.06
C GLU A 592 -76.22 22.31 41.40
N SER A 593 -75.20 22.85 40.73
CA SER A 593 -74.74 24.24 40.91
C SER A 593 -75.84 25.27 40.61
N ILE A 594 -76.62 25.07 39.54
CA ILE A 594 -77.75 25.95 39.21
C ILE A 594 -78.84 25.86 40.29
N GLN A 595 -79.20 24.65 40.74
CA GLN A 595 -80.21 24.48 41.78
C GLN A 595 -79.78 25.12 43.10
N GLN A 596 -78.53 24.90 43.54
CA GLN A 596 -77.99 25.48 44.76
C GLN A 596 -77.94 27.01 44.68
N ALA A 597 -77.48 27.57 43.56
CA ALA A 597 -77.43 29.02 43.37
C ALA A 597 -78.83 29.65 43.36
N ASN A 598 -79.80 29.04 42.66
CA ASN A 598 -81.19 29.50 42.66
C ASN A 598 -81.79 29.50 44.08
N LEU A 599 -81.50 28.49 44.90
CA LEU A 599 -81.92 28.44 46.30
C LEU A 599 -81.26 29.52 47.17
N MET A 600 -80.01 29.91 46.88
CA MET A 600 -79.33 31.01 47.58
C MET A 600 -79.88 32.39 47.17
N ALA A 601 -80.20 32.59 45.89
CA ALA A 601 -80.71 33.86 45.38
C ALA A 601 -82.18 34.12 45.74
N ASN A 602 -83.01 33.07 45.84
CA ASN A 602 -84.45 33.21 46.09
C ASN A 602 -84.72 33.80 47.49
N GLY A 603 -85.21 35.05 47.53
CA GLY A 603 -85.46 35.79 48.76
C GLY A 603 -84.20 36.41 49.40
N ALA A 604 -83.08 36.49 48.67
CA ALA A 604 -81.85 37.12 49.18
C ALA A 604 -82.04 38.63 49.42
N THR A 605 -82.07 39.04 50.69
CA THR A 605 -82.09 40.46 51.12
C THR A 605 -80.71 41.01 51.48
N ASN A 606 -79.66 40.18 51.40
CA ASN A 606 -78.28 40.53 51.72
C ASN A 606 -77.40 40.39 50.46
N PRO A 607 -76.67 41.44 50.04
CA PRO A 607 -75.72 41.38 48.94
C PRO A 607 -74.74 40.19 48.99
N ALA A 608 -74.22 39.84 50.17
CA ALA A 608 -73.25 38.74 50.30
C ALA A 608 -73.83 37.36 49.91
N THR A 609 -75.14 37.15 50.14
CA THR A 609 -75.82 35.90 49.76
C THR A 609 -76.01 35.82 48.24
N LEU A 610 -76.37 36.94 47.64
CA LEU A 610 -76.61 37.04 46.20
C LEU A 610 -75.31 36.96 45.38
N LEU A 611 -74.22 37.55 45.90
CA LEU A 611 -72.87 37.36 45.35
C LEU A 611 -72.46 35.88 45.36
N LYS A 612 -72.66 35.18 46.48
CA LYS A 612 -72.36 33.75 46.59
C LYS A 612 -73.19 32.89 45.63
N ALA A 613 -74.44 33.27 45.35
CA ALA A 613 -75.25 32.63 44.32
C ALA A 613 -74.64 32.81 42.91
N ILE A 614 -74.21 34.04 42.58
CA ILE A 614 -73.53 34.35 41.31
C ILE A 614 -72.22 33.55 41.16
N GLU A 615 -71.39 33.48 42.21
CA GLU A 615 -70.17 32.68 42.22
C GLU A 615 -70.44 31.17 42.04
N THR A 616 -71.49 30.66 42.68
CA THR A 616 -71.87 29.24 42.61
C THR A 616 -72.36 28.88 41.19
N ILE A 617 -73.22 29.70 40.58
CA ILE A 617 -73.75 29.42 39.25
C ILE A 617 -72.71 29.65 38.14
N ASN A 618 -71.71 30.50 38.35
CA ASN A 618 -70.61 30.68 37.40
C ASN A 618 -69.70 29.45 37.28
N GLN A 619 -69.77 28.50 38.22
CA GLN A 619 -69.07 27.21 38.13
C GLN A 619 -69.65 26.28 37.03
N VAL A 620 -70.83 26.61 36.48
CA VAL A 620 -71.43 25.88 35.35
C VAL A 620 -70.50 25.93 34.15
N SER A 621 -70.13 24.75 33.64
CA SER A 621 -69.20 24.59 32.53
C SER A 621 -69.60 25.43 31.31
N MET A 622 -68.63 26.06 30.64
CA MET A 622 -68.88 26.87 29.43
C MET A 622 -69.43 26.05 28.25
N VAL A 623 -69.19 24.74 28.23
CA VAL A 623 -69.74 23.81 27.23
C VAL A 623 -71.03 23.12 27.70
N SER A 624 -71.54 23.47 28.87
CA SER A 624 -72.79 22.93 29.41
C SER A 624 -73.99 23.41 28.57
N PRO A 625 -74.98 22.55 28.26
CA PRO A 625 -76.24 23.01 27.66
C PRO A 625 -76.97 24.01 28.56
N LEU A 626 -76.64 24.05 29.86
CA LEU A 626 -77.24 24.95 30.85
C LEU A 626 -76.50 26.28 30.99
N ARG A 627 -75.38 26.51 30.28
CA ARG A 627 -74.57 27.72 30.47
C ARG A 627 -75.35 29.01 30.18
N SER A 628 -76.21 29.02 29.15
CA SER A 628 -77.05 30.18 28.85
C SER A 628 -78.05 30.50 29.97
N GLN A 629 -78.55 29.49 30.69
CA GLN A 629 -79.39 29.70 31.88
C GLN A 629 -78.57 30.31 33.02
N ALA A 630 -77.36 29.80 33.25
CA ALA A 630 -76.43 30.33 34.24
C ALA A 630 -76.09 31.81 33.97
N ASP A 631 -75.72 32.16 32.74
CA ASP A 631 -75.39 33.54 32.36
C ASP A 631 -76.58 34.51 32.52
N ASN A 632 -77.80 34.07 32.20
CA ASN A 632 -79.01 34.87 32.43
C ASN A 632 -79.23 35.14 33.92
N SER A 633 -79.10 34.11 34.78
CA SER A 633 -79.22 34.26 36.23
C SER A 633 -78.14 35.16 36.83
N ILE A 634 -76.89 35.04 36.37
CA ILE A 634 -75.79 35.94 36.75
C ILE A 634 -76.16 37.41 36.49
N ASN A 635 -76.69 37.70 35.30
CA ASN A 635 -77.03 39.05 34.89
C ASN A 635 -78.25 39.64 35.63
N GLU A 636 -79.23 38.80 35.97
CA GLU A 636 -80.37 39.21 36.78
C GLU A 636 -79.92 39.57 38.20
N TRP A 637 -79.17 38.66 38.85
CA TRP A 637 -78.71 38.82 40.22
C TRP A 637 -77.67 39.95 40.38
N SER A 638 -76.80 40.15 39.39
CA SER A 638 -75.88 41.29 39.37
C SER A 638 -76.60 42.62 39.21
N THR A 639 -77.75 42.64 38.53
CA THR A 639 -78.61 43.82 38.43
C THR A 639 -79.33 44.07 39.76
N GLN A 640 -79.82 43.03 40.43
CA GLN A 640 -80.40 43.13 41.77
C GLN A 640 -79.37 43.63 42.81
N LEU A 641 -78.12 43.13 42.78
CA LEU A 641 -77.02 43.66 43.61
C LEU A 641 -76.78 45.16 43.39
N TYR A 642 -76.84 45.62 42.14
CA TYR A 642 -76.65 47.03 41.81
C TYR A 642 -77.82 47.91 42.28
N ASN A 643 -79.04 47.39 42.27
CA ASN A 643 -80.19 48.09 42.85
C ASN A 643 -80.05 48.20 44.37
N MET A 644 -79.64 47.13 45.07
CA MET A 644 -79.34 47.20 46.51
C MET A 644 -78.26 48.25 46.83
N ALA A 645 -77.22 48.38 46.00
CA ALA A 645 -76.22 49.43 46.15
C ALA A 645 -76.81 50.84 45.96
N GLN A 646 -77.67 51.05 44.96
CA GLN A 646 -78.33 52.33 44.71
C GLN A 646 -79.32 52.72 45.83
N ASP A 647 -79.99 51.75 46.44
CA ASP A 647 -80.88 51.98 47.58
C ASP A 647 -80.08 52.34 48.84
N GLU A 648 -78.99 51.62 49.13
CA GLU A 648 -78.08 51.93 50.25
C GLU A 648 -77.42 53.31 50.08
N ALA A 649 -77.15 53.74 48.84
CA ALA A 649 -76.52 55.03 48.52
C ALA A 649 -77.30 56.26 49.01
N GLN A 650 -78.60 56.10 49.31
CA GLN A 650 -79.45 57.15 49.88
C GLN A 650 -79.16 57.38 51.38
N TYR A 651 -78.52 56.42 52.06
CA TYR A 651 -78.29 56.42 53.50
C TYR A 651 -76.78 56.34 53.85
N ASP A 652 -76.02 55.49 53.16
CA ASP A 652 -74.57 55.31 53.31
C ASP A 652 -73.91 55.11 51.94
N LEU A 653 -73.32 56.18 51.42
CA LEU A 653 -72.66 56.20 50.11
C LEU A 653 -71.36 55.38 50.08
N LEU A 654 -70.68 55.18 51.22
CA LEU A 654 -69.49 54.33 51.30
C LEU A 654 -69.87 52.85 51.24
N ARG A 655 -70.91 52.45 51.97
CA ARG A 655 -71.40 51.07 51.95
C ARG A 655 -72.04 50.70 50.60
N ALA A 656 -72.66 51.65 49.93
CA ALA A 656 -73.12 51.49 48.54
C ALA A 656 -71.97 51.23 47.57
N ILE A 657 -70.86 51.95 47.68
CA ILE A 657 -69.63 51.72 46.91
C ILE A 657 -69.12 50.30 47.14
N ASP A 658 -69.01 49.86 48.41
CA ASP A 658 -68.54 48.51 48.73
C ASP A 658 -69.41 47.42 48.08
N ILE A 659 -70.75 47.52 48.19
CA ILE A 659 -71.68 46.57 47.56
C ILE A 659 -71.48 46.57 46.04
N ALA A 660 -71.49 47.74 45.40
CA ALA A 660 -71.32 47.87 43.96
C ALA A 660 -69.96 47.36 43.45
N GLN A 661 -68.89 47.49 44.25
CA GLN A 661 -67.57 46.95 43.92
C GLN A 661 -67.48 45.42 43.98
N THR A 662 -68.39 44.73 44.70
CA THR A 662 -68.42 43.26 44.73
C THR A 662 -69.01 42.62 43.47
N ILE A 663 -69.68 43.39 42.60
CA ILE A 663 -70.27 42.84 41.38
C ILE A 663 -69.16 42.33 40.45
N PRO A 664 -69.21 41.06 40.01
CA PRO A 664 -68.08 40.45 39.31
C PRO A 664 -67.93 40.96 37.86
N PHE A 665 -66.69 40.93 37.37
CA PHE A 665 -66.33 41.44 36.03
C PHE A 665 -67.05 40.75 34.86
N TYR A 666 -67.54 39.53 35.06
CA TYR A 666 -68.24 38.72 34.06
C TYR A 666 -69.76 39.00 34.01
N ALA A 667 -70.29 39.85 34.90
CA ALA A 667 -71.68 40.29 34.85
C ALA A 667 -71.91 41.39 33.81
N ALA A 668 -73.02 41.32 33.05
CA ALA A 668 -73.30 42.25 31.96
C ALA A 668 -73.38 43.73 32.38
N ASN A 669 -73.82 44.02 33.61
CA ASN A 669 -73.91 45.40 34.11
C ASN A 669 -72.60 45.95 34.68
N TYR A 670 -71.53 45.14 34.82
CA TYR A 670 -70.28 45.52 35.52
C TYR A 670 -69.73 46.89 35.11
N GLN A 671 -69.61 47.18 33.81
CA GLN A 671 -69.08 48.47 33.31
C GLN A 671 -70.02 49.67 33.56
N VAL A 672 -71.31 49.43 33.78
CA VAL A 672 -72.26 50.48 34.20
C VAL A 672 -72.04 50.76 35.69
N VAL A 673 -71.94 49.71 36.50
CA VAL A 673 -71.75 49.83 37.95
C VAL A 673 -70.41 50.48 38.31
N GLN A 674 -69.30 50.09 37.68
CA GLN A 674 -67.98 50.67 37.99
C GLN A 674 -67.93 52.18 37.72
N ARG A 675 -68.62 52.66 36.67
CA ARG A 675 -68.76 54.12 36.42
C ARG A 675 -69.58 54.80 37.52
N GLN A 676 -70.68 54.19 37.97
CA GLN A 676 -71.46 54.72 39.08
C GLN A 676 -70.64 54.78 40.39
N VAL A 677 -69.80 53.78 40.63
CA VAL A 677 -68.84 53.74 41.75
C VAL A 677 -67.82 54.88 41.66
N GLU A 678 -67.29 55.18 40.48
CA GLU A 678 -66.40 56.33 40.27
C GLU A 678 -67.09 57.66 40.60
N ASP A 679 -68.33 57.85 40.14
CA ASP A 679 -69.11 59.05 40.42
C ASP A 679 -69.46 59.19 41.91
N TRP A 680 -69.85 58.10 42.59
CA TRP A 680 -70.05 58.10 44.04
C TRP A 680 -68.76 58.41 44.81
N LYS A 681 -67.61 57.86 44.40
CA LYS A 681 -66.30 58.17 45.01
C LYS A 681 -65.94 59.66 44.89
N ARG A 682 -66.31 60.32 43.80
CA ARG A 682 -66.11 61.77 43.61
C ARG A 682 -66.98 62.61 44.55
N ILE A 683 -68.16 62.13 44.92
CA ILE A 683 -69.08 62.81 45.86
C ILE A 683 -68.59 62.71 47.31
N VAL A 684 -67.97 61.58 47.70
CA VAL A 684 -67.39 61.38 49.05
C VAL A 684 -66.02 62.06 49.21
N ALA A 685 -65.37 62.49 48.12
CA ALA A 685 -64.06 63.13 48.16
C ALA A 685 -64.13 64.56 48.78
N PRO A 686 -63.23 64.93 49.71
CA PRO A 686 -63.24 66.25 50.33
C PRO A 686 -62.91 67.37 49.32
N PRO A 687 -63.49 68.58 49.48
CA PRO A 687 -63.41 69.63 48.47
C PRO A 687 -61.97 70.14 48.25
N PRO A 688 -61.46 70.16 47.01
CA PRO A 688 -60.17 70.75 46.70
C PRO A 688 -60.20 72.28 46.88
N LYS A 689 -59.16 72.81 47.52
CA LYS A 689 -59.01 74.24 47.82
C LYS A 689 -58.85 75.06 46.53
N THR A 690 -59.44 76.26 46.50
CA THR A 690 -59.34 77.21 45.37
C THR A 690 -57.94 77.86 45.23
N PRO A 691 -57.57 78.39 44.05
CA PRO A 691 -56.17 78.50 43.58
C PRO A 691 -55.57 79.93 43.61
N VAL A 692 -54.38 80.10 42.99
CA VAL A 692 -53.69 81.33 42.44
C VAL A 692 -52.27 81.58 43.06
N PRO A 693 -51.18 81.88 42.28
CA PRO A 693 -50.82 81.47 40.90
C PRO A 693 -49.28 81.22 40.70
N GLU A 694 -48.84 81.25 39.42
CA GLU A 694 -47.49 81.54 38.87
C GLU A 694 -46.35 80.48 38.90
N GLY A 695 -45.73 80.29 37.73
CA GLY A 695 -44.65 79.32 37.50
C GLY A 695 -44.51 78.91 36.02
N ASN A 696 -44.46 79.87 35.10
CA ASN A 696 -44.49 79.66 33.65
C ASN A 696 -43.25 78.89 33.12
N ASN A 697 -43.44 77.92 32.22
CA ASN A 697 -42.53 77.78 31.07
C ASN A 697 -43.12 76.97 29.91
N GLN A 698 -42.83 77.43 28.70
CA GLN A 698 -43.34 76.94 27.43
C GLN A 698 -42.39 75.89 26.84
N ASN A 699 -42.93 74.89 26.13
CA ASN A 699 -42.48 74.64 24.75
C ASN A 699 -43.50 73.80 23.96
N SER A 700 -43.45 73.97 22.64
CA SER A 700 -44.42 73.51 21.64
C SER A 700 -43.65 72.83 20.49
N PRO A 701 -44.26 72.45 19.35
CA PRO A 701 -45.11 71.28 19.12
C PRO A 701 -44.50 70.34 18.05
N ALA A 702 -45.24 69.29 17.64
CA ALA A 702 -45.55 68.96 16.22
C ALA A 702 -45.79 67.46 15.94
N ASN A 703 -47.06 67.12 15.77
CA ASN A 703 -47.64 66.41 14.62
C ASN A 703 -46.69 65.93 13.49
N ASN A 704 -46.73 64.64 13.12
CA ASN A 704 -47.16 64.17 11.79
C ASN A 704 -47.14 62.63 11.61
N GLN A 705 -47.95 62.15 10.66
CA GLN A 705 -48.17 60.73 10.33
C GLN A 705 -47.52 60.39 8.93
N PRO A 706 -47.74 59.20 8.31
CA PRO A 706 -46.68 58.33 7.76
C PRO A 706 -46.49 58.47 6.22
N PRO A 707 -45.81 57.55 5.48
CA PRO A 707 -46.52 56.34 4.97
C PRO A 707 -45.68 55.07 4.56
N SER A 708 -46.42 53.96 4.39
CA SER A 708 -46.31 52.87 3.37
C SER A 708 -45.13 51.87 3.20
N GLY A 709 -45.51 50.58 3.19
CA GLY A 709 -44.99 49.49 2.30
C GLY A 709 -43.83 48.60 2.82
N GLU A 710 -43.62 47.34 2.40
CA GLU A 710 -44.45 46.37 1.66
C GLU A 710 -43.79 44.93 1.70
N ASN A 711 -44.60 43.84 1.75
CA ASN A 711 -44.31 42.40 1.44
C ASN A 711 -43.13 41.58 2.06
N ILE A 712 -43.45 40.55 2.88
CA ILE A 712 -43.45 39.06 2.62
C ILE A 712 -42.18 38.43 1.94
N PRO A 713 -41.65 37.20 2.30
CA PRO A 713 -42.37 35.97 2.73
C PRO A 713 -41.80 35.05 3.85
N SER A 714 -42.62 34.04 4.19
CA SER A 714 -42.44 32.83 5.02
C SER A 714 -41.26 31.89 4.62
N ASN A 715 -40.81 30.91 5.43
CA ASN A 715 -41.55 29.65 5.69
C ASN A 715 -40.97 28.72 6.81
N SER A 716 -41.82 27.78 7.24
CA SER A 716 -41.58 26.40 7.73
C SER A 716 -40.88 26.07 9.08
N GLN A 717 -41.70 25.45 9.96
CA GLN A 717 -41.51 24.17 10.69
C GLN A 717 -40.35 23.94 11.68
N GLY A 718 -40.67 23.36 12.85
CA GLY A 718 -39.65 22.76 13.73
C GLY A 718 -40.10 22.41 15.16
N THR A 719 -40.78 21.26 15.32
CA THR A 719 -40.63 20.30 16.45
C THR A 719 -40.51 20.78 17.91
N ASN A 720 -41.41 20.32 18.78
CA ASN A 720 -41.16 20.14 20.22
C ASN A 720 -41.38 18.68 20.61
N GLN A 721 -40.38 18.06 21.25
CA GLN A 721 -40.54 16.85 22.08
C GLN A 721 -40.75 17.25 23.55
N PRO A 722 -41.38 16.41 24.37
CA PRO A 722 -41.63 16.68 25.78
C PRO A 722 -40.44 16.28 26.67
N LEU A 723 -40.36 16.88 27.86
CA LEU A 723 -39.50 16.45 28.97
C LEU A 723 -40.38 15.95 30.13
N GLU A 724 -39.97 14.85 30.75
CA GLU A 724 -40.58 14.25 31.94
C GLU A 724 -40.36 15.09 33.21
N PRO A 725 -41.05 14.74 34.30
CA PRO A 725 -40.35 14.67 35.58
C PRO A 725 -40.56 13.34 36.33
N PHE A 726 -39.45 12.59 36.46
CA PHE A 726 -38.93 12.01 37.70
C PHE A 726 -39.88 11.82 38.90
N ILE A 727 -40.07 10.57 39.33
CA ILE A 727 -40.45 10.19 40.71
C ILE A 727 -39.57 9.02 41.14
N GLU A 728 -38.82 9.20 42.24
CA GLU A 728 -38.09 8.12 42.93
C GLU A 728 -38.84 7.62 44.18
N PRO A 729 -38.53 6.42 44.69
CA PRO A 729 -39.45 5.64 45.52
C PRO A 729 -39.19 5.73 47.03
N VAL A 730 -40.21 5.42 47.84
CA VAL A 730 -40.02 5.03 49.26
C VAL A 730 -40.78 3.75 49.57
N THR A 731 -40.04 2.79 50.11
CA THR A 731 -40.46 1.50 50.63
C THR A 731 -41.37 1.61 51.86
N ARG A 732 -42.40 0.75 51.97
CA ARG A 732 -42.36 -0.40 52.89
C ARG A 732 -43.42 -1.46 52.58
#